data_AF-A0A923Z702-F1
#
_entry.id   AF-A0A923Z702-F1
#
_cell.length_a   1.000
_cell.length_b   1.000
_cell.length_c   1.000
_cell.angle_alpha   90.00
_cell.angle_beta   90.00
_cell.angle_gamma   90.00
#
_symmetry.space_group_name_H-M   'P 1'
#
loop_
_entity.id
_entity.type
_entity.pdbx_description
1 polymer ?
#
loop_
_entity_poly.entity_id
_entity_poly.type
_entity_poly.pdbx_seq_one_letter_code
_entity_poly.pdbx_strand_id
1 'polypeptide(L)'
;MGRMSANVAWLAVAVLLILSAHTVRAIRWSFLFPKTHAQRDRTGLLLGLGMGYAVNALIPLRAGELVRALVASKLRGSRMAETLATIVAERVADLLVLAVLISATWQIAADPVFALRTAALFGGVAAAICVASWAILHWPATRRLVWRLANLFNSRVRLGLADFIWSTAEILGGETLLGWRFTVTTIAMWTLYGGAYLAFSHATGAGVGQVIEAMLQHPFNSLTMGAGNATEAVGRLPYYTFVLAPVLLIVLLDILVRRAPVARVALPLTRLGKSGRASHGARSERFTATGYDDFLDALFSNARSAVSGFGMRAVDDGVVRRFFHGGSDALTALVETPDRLLIRKFAMGAAATRLETQADWLRRHASPSRPLVGIIGRRKQPGAFSYDMPVIEGATDFYDAIHSGTSAHNRALLSQVLTTVDTLHGETCEGTASQAIVDRYFDEKIAANAVAVRNFAEQAIGSAEYSVNGTAYDLDEWRLLSDRDWASRQLRRRDVATVHGDLTVENLIVAPSLAHGLYIIDPNPENLFNSPLIDWAKMMQSLHLGYEQLNRTASCAPSQQCLSVPLARSEAYAALHGVLEDEARARFGEEGLREIYFHELVNYLRLTPYKIRQSADRGLAFFACTSMILRRYRERFA
;
A
#
# COMPACT_ATOMS: atom_id res chain seq x y z
N MET A 1 51.69 8.73 48.50
CA MET A 1 50.76 8.36 47.40
C MET A 1 50.85 6.86 47.16
N GLY A 2 49.99 6.07 47.81
CA GLY A 2 49.97 4.62 47.62
C GLY A 2 49.28 4.26 46.31
N ARG A 3 49.96 3.51 45.43
CA ARG A 3 49.34 2.90 44.24
C ARG A 3 48.33 1.86 44.73
N MET A 4 47.03 2.16 44.63
CA MET A 4 45.99 1.13 44.73
C MET A 4 46.13 0.21 43.51
N SER A 5 46.81 -0.91 43.68
CA SER A 5 46.82 -1.98 42.68
C SER A 5 45.43 -2.58 42.62
N ALA A 6 44.72 -2.40 41.50
CA ALA A 6 43.40 -2.96 41.31
C ALA A 6 43.42 -4.48 41.51
N ASN A 7 42.42 -5.01 42.21
CA ASN A 7 42.29 -6.45 42.40
C ASN A 7 41.89 -7.10 41.07
N VAL A 8 42.86 -7.75 40.42
CA VAL A 8 42.73 -8.34 39.09
C VAL A 8 41.62 -9.39 39.02
N ALA A 9 41.38 -10.13 40.11
CA ALA A 9 40.32 -11.13 40.15
C ALA A 9 38.93 -10.48 40.10
N TRP A 10 38.71 -9.43 40.89
CA TRP A 10 37.44 -8.67 40.85
C TRP A 10 37.26 -7.92 39.54
N LEU A 11 38.34 -7.43 38.94
CA LEU A 11 38.29 -6.82 37.60
C LEU A 11 37.88 -7.84 36.54
N ALA A 12 38.40 -9.07 36.59
CA ALA A 12 38.00 -10.15 35.69
C ALA A 12 36.52 -10.53 35.88
N VAL A 13 36.05 -10.63 37.12
CA VAL A 13 34.62 -10.87 37.43
C VAL A 13 33.74 -9.74 36.86
N ALA A 14 34.15 -8.49 37.05
CA ALA A 14 33.43 -7.34 36.51
C ALA A 14 33.33 -7.39 34.97
N VAL A 15 34.43 -7.74 34.28
CA VAL A 15 34.47 -7.91 32.82
C VAL A 15 33.59 -9.08 32.35
N LEU A 16 33.55 -10.19 33.08
CA LEU A 16 32.68 -11.33 32.75
C LEU A 16 31.19 -11.00 32.93
N LEU A 17 30.84 -10.28 34.00
CA LEU A 17 29.47 -9.85 34.27
C LEU A 17 28.97 -8.85 33.22
N ILE A 18 29.78 -7.86 32.84
CA ILE A 18 29.40 -6.89 31.81
C ILE A 18 29.27 -7.54 30.42
N LEU A 19 30.15 -8.50 30.08
CA LEU A 19 30.03 -9.27 28.84
C LEU A 19 28.76 -10.12 28.82
N SER A 20 28.42 -10.73 29.96
CA SER A 20 27.17 -11.48 30.13
C SER A 20 25.96 -10.55 30.00
N ALA A 21 26.00 -9.35 30.59
CA ALA A 21 24.94 -8.35 30.45
C ALA A 21 24.72 -7.94 28.99
N HIS A 22 25.79 -7.73 28.22
CA HIS A 22 25.69 -7.44 26.79
C HIS A 22 25.12 -8.61 25.97
N THR A 23 25.45 -9.85 26.35
CA THR A 23 24.89 -11.05 25.72
C THR A 23 23.39 -11.16 25.99
N VAL A 24 22.95 -10.97 27.24
CA VAL A 24 21.53 -10.93 27.59
C VAL A 24 20.82 -9.77 26.88
N ARG A 25 21.47 -8.60 26.76
CA ARG A 25 20.94 -7.46 25.98
C ARG A 25 20.71 -7.83 24.52
N ALA A 26 21.66 -8.53 23.88
CA ALA A 26 21.52 -8.98 22.49
C ALA A 26 20.36 -9.99 22.32
N ILE A 27 20.20 -10.92 23.29
CA ILE A 27 19.08 -11.86 23.32
C ILE A 27 17.75 -11.10 23.47
N ARG A 28 17.67 -10.17 24.42
CA ARG A 28 16.48 -9.33 24.64
C ARG A 28 16.13 -8.54 23.39
N TRP A 29 17.13 -7.90 22.77
CA TRP A 29 16.94 -7.11 21.55
C TRP A 29 16.39 -7.97 20.40
N SER A 30 16.76 -9.25 20.32
CA SER A 30 16.22 -10.17 19.31
C SER A 30 14.71 -10.34 19.36
N PHE A 31 14.07 -10.13 20.52
CA PHE A 31 12.62 -10.25 20.67
C PHE A 31 11.85 -9.06 20.07
N LEU A 32 12.49 -7.90 19.89
CA LEU A 32 11.86 -6.71 19.32
C LEU A 32 11.70 -6.81 17.80
N PHE A 33 12.35 -7.79 17.17
CA PHE A 33 12.18 -8.04 15.75
C PHE A 33 10.95 -8.92 15.50
N PRO A 34 10.28 -8.72 14.36
CA PRO A 34 9.23 -9.60 13.86
C PRO A 34 9.58 -11.09 13.93
N LYS A 35 8.57 -11.92 14.21
CA LYS A 35 8.73 -13.37 14.29
C LYS A 35 8.85 -13.99 12.88
N THR A 36 10.01 -13.86 12.25
CA THR A 36 10.26 -14.34 10.88
C THR A 36 11.42 -15.33 10.83
N HIS A 37 11.61 -16.06 9.73
CA HIS A 37 12.63 -17.12 9.61
C HIS A 37 14.08 -16.62 9.82
N ALA A 38 14.35 -15.32 9.75
CA ALA A 38 15.62 -14.67 10.09
C ALA A 38 15.91 -14.55 11.61
N GLN A 39 15.15 -15.27 12.44
CA GLN A 39 15.14 -15.21 13.92
C GLN A 39 16.45 -15.57 14.64
N ARG A 40 17.48 -16.10 13.96
CA ARG A 40 18.58 -16.79 14.68
C ARG A 40 19.91 -16.06 14.79
N ASP A 41 20.14 -14.94 14.08
CA ASP A 41 21.45 -14.29 14.16
C ASP A 41 21.62 -13.37 15.40
N ARG A 42 21.56 -13.96 16.60
CA ARG A 42 21.86 -13.28 17.86
C ARG A 42 23.32 -12.82 17.93
N THR A 43 24.21 -13.57 17.29
CA THR A 43 25.62 -13.20 17.16
C THR A 43 25.81 -11.91 16.37
N GLY A 44 24.99 -11.66 15.35
CA GLY A 44 25.03 -10.44 14.54
C GLY A 44 24.51 -9.23 15.30
N LEU A 45 23.52 -9.42 16.17
CA LEU A 45 23.04 -8.39 17.10
C LEU A 45 24.08 -8.04 18.17
N LEU A 46 24.76 -9.06 18.73
CA LEU A 46 25.86 -8.85 19.67
C LEU A 46 27.01 -8.07 19.03
N LEU A 47 27.26 -8.30 17.74
CA LEU A 47 28.26 -7.56 16.99
C LEU A 47 27.88 -6.14 16.65
N GLY A 48 26.63 -5.91 16.27
CA GLY A 48 26.09 -4.56 16.12
C GLY A 48 26.27 -3.76 17.42
N LEU A 49 26.00 -4.39 18.57
CA LEU A 49 26.24 -3.79 19.90
C LEU A 49 27.73 -3.48 20.12
N GLY A 50 28.62 -4.47 19.91
CA GLY A 50 30.07 -4.29 20.09
C GLY A 50 30.65 -3.19 19.20
N MET A 51 30.30 -3.16 17.92
CA MET A 51 30.73 -2.12 16.97
C MET A 51 30.17 -0.74 17.33
N GLY A 52 28.93 -0.66 17.80
CA GLY A 52 28.35 0.58 18.31
C GLY A 52 29.11 1.12 19.52
N TYR A 53 29.46 0.25 20.47
CA TYR A 53 30.29 0.63 21.62
C TYR A 53 31.71 1.04 21.20
N ALA A 54 32.34 0.33 20.26
CA ALA A 54 33.64 0.69 19.72
C ALA A 54 33.63 2.10 19.09
N VAL A 55 32.60 2.42 18.32
CA VAL A 55 32.46 3.74 17.69
C VAL A 55 32.20 4.82 18.73
N ASN A 56 31.34 4.57 19.73
CA ASN A 56 31.12 5.52 20.83
C ASN A 56 32.37 5.76 21.68
N ALA A 57 33.26 4.77 21.77
CA ALA A 57 34.55 4.89 22.42
C ALA A 57 35.51 5.80 21.65
N LEU A 58 35.48 5.77 20.32
CA LEU A 58 36.44 6.45 19.44
C LEU A 58 35.97 7.82 18.94
N ILE A 59 34.67 7.99 18.67
CA ILE A 59 34.11 9.18 18.02
C ILE A 59 33.24 9.97 19.00
N PRO A 60 33.43 11.31 19.11
CA PRO A 60 32.53 12.17 19.88
C PRO A 60 31.10 12.17 19.28
N LEU A 61 30.10 12.68 20.00
CA LEU A 61 28.69 12.73 19.56
C LEU A 61 27.95 11.38 19.51
N ARG A 62 28.55 10.28 19.98
CA ARG A 62 27.92 8.95 20.13
C ARG A 62 27.18 8.43 18.87
N ALA A 63 27.81 8.55 17.70
CA ALA A 63 27.28 8.02 16.44
C ALA A 63 27.18 6.47 16.39
N GLY A 64 27.58 5.76 17.45
CA GLY A 64 27.60 4.31 17.52
C GLY A 64 26.23 3.65 17.48
N GLU A 65 25.14 4.35 17.80
CA GLU A 65 23.79 3.79 17.62
C GLU A 65 23.41 3.67 16.13
N LEU A 66 23.81 4.64 15.30
CA LEU A 66 23.64 4.56 13.85
C LEU A 66 24.48 3.41 13.28
N VAL A 67 25.72 3.25 13.77
CA VAL A 67 26.58 2.13 13.36
C VAL A 67 26.01 0.79 13.81
N ARG A 68 25.50 0.69 15.04
CA ARG A 68 24.79 -0.51 15.54
C ARG A 68 23.63 -0.86 14.61
N ALA A 69 22.82 0.11 14.21
CA ALA A 69 21.71 -0.10 13.29
C ALA A 69 22.18 -0.53 11.89
N LEU A 70 23.22 0.10 11.35
CA LEU A 70 23.84 -0.26 10.05
C LEU A 70 24.40 -1.67 10.04
N VAL A 71 25.14 -2.06 11.06
CA VAL A 71 25.74 -3.40 11.16
C VAL A 71 24.65 -4.45 11.34
N ALA A 72 23.73 -4.25 12.27
CA ALA A 72 22.66 -5.21 12.54
C ALA A 72 21.71 -5.38 11.35
N SER A 73 21.34 -4.29 10.67
CA SER A 73 20.49 -4.35 9.47
C SER A 73 21.15 -5.13 8.33
N LYS A 74 22.44 -4.90 8.07
CA LYS A 74 23.17 -5.65 7.03
C LYS A 74 23.36 -7.12 7.37
N LEU A 75 23.72 -7.46 8.61
CA LEU A 75 23.97 -8.84 9.01
C LEU A 75 22.69 -9.68 9.04
N ARG A 76 21.57 -9.09 9.47
CA ARG A 76 20.27 -9.77 9.49
C ARG A 76 19.50 -9.68 8.18
N GLY A 77 19.95 -8.84 7.26
CA GLY A 77 19.19 -8.48 6.07
C GLY A 77 17.93 -7.66 6.38
N SER A 78 17.76 -7.09 7.57
CA SER A 78 16.58 -6.30 7.94
C SER A 78 16.66 -4.87 7.39
N ARG A 79 15.51 -4.18 7.36
CA ARG A 79 15.46 -2.76 6.96
C ARG A 79 16.16 -1.89 7.99
N MET A 80 16.79 -0.81 7.52
CA MET A 80 17.42 0.19 8.39
C MET A 80 16.41 0.81 9.35
N ALA A 81 15.27 1.28 8.83
CA ALA A 81 14.22 1.93 9.58
C ALA A 81 13.62 1.02 10.67
N GLU A 82 13.35 -0.25 10.34
CA GLU A 82 12.90 -1.26 11.30
C GLU A 82 13.94 -1.49 12.42
N THR A 83 15.22 -1.63 12.04
CA THR A 83 16.30 -1.83 13.01
C THR A 83 16.44 -0.63 13.94
N LEU A 84 16.35 0.60 13.41
CA LEU A 84 16.33 1.82 14.22
C LEU A 84 15.11 1.86 15.15
N ALA A 85 13.92 1.46 14.68
CA ALA A 85 12.71 1.41 15.48
C ALA A 85 12.86 0.45 16.68
N THR A 86 13.49 -0.71 16.50
CA THR A 86 13.78 -1.62 17.63
C THR A 86 14.74 -1.00 18.66
N ILE A 87 15.68 -0.15 18.24
CA ILE A 87 16.58 0.56 19.15
C ILE A 87 15.79 1.60 19.95
N VAL A 88 14.88 2.35 19.31
CA VAL A 88 14.00 3.29 20.02
C VAL A 88 13.15 2.55 21.06
N ALA A 89 12.54 1.42 20.70
CA ALA A 89 11.77 0.61 21.64
C ALA A 89 12.61 0.10 22.82
N GLU A 90 13.86 -0.31 22.58
CA GLU A 90 14.82 -0.64 23.64
C GLU A 90 15.09 0.56 24.56
N ARG A 91 15.24 1.77 24.00
CA ARG A 91 15.49 3.00 24.78
C ARG A 91 14.31 3.40 25.62
N VAL A 92 13.09 3.30 25.09
CA VAL A 92 11.87 3.55 25.87
C VAL A 92 11.79 2.59 27.05
N ALA A 93 12.02 1.29 26.84
CA ALA A 93 12.05 0.30 27.92
C ALA A 93 13.14 0.60 28.96
N ASP A 94 14.36 0.92 28.52
CA ASP A 94 15.47 1.25 29.41
C ASP A 94 15.21 2.53 30.22
N LEU A 95 14.61 3.57 29.62
CA LEU A 95 14.22 4.81 30.31
C LEU A 95 13.15 4.57 31.39
N LEU A 96 12.16 3.70 31.10
CA LEU A 96 11.15 3.34 32.09
C LEU A 96 11.76 2.58 33.27
N VAL A 97 12.65 1.61 33.01
CA VAL A 97 13.34 0.89 34.08
C VAL A 97 14.20 1.85 34.91
N LEU A 98 14.94 2.75 34.28
CA LEU A 98 15.73 3.77 34.98
C LEU A 98 14.84 4.69 35.82
N ALA A 99 13.71 5.15 35.30
CA ALA A 99 12.76 5.97 36.06
C ALA A 99 12.25 5.21 37.31
N VAL A 100 11.94 3.92 37.18
CA VAL A 100 11.51 3.07 38.31
C VAL A 100 12.64 2.88 39.32
N LEU A 101 13.85 2.55 38.87
CA LEU A 101 15.01 2.33 39.75
C LEU A 101 15.37 3.60 40.53
N ILE A 102 15.46 4.76 39.85
CA ILE A 102 15.75 6.05 40.49
C ILE A 102 14.64 6.42 41.48
N SER A 103 13.37 6.20 41.12
CA SER A 103 12.24 6.42 42.03
C SER A 103 12.26 5.48 43.22
N ALA A 104 12.74 4.24 43.07
CA ALA A 104 12.85 3.29 44.18
C ALA A 104 13.98 3.67 45.16
N THR A 105 15.06 4.29 44.67
CA THR A 105 16.23 4.66 45.48
C THR A 105 16.27 6.14 45.88
N TRP A 106 15.23 6.92 45.63
CA TRP A 106 15.29 8.39 45.77
C TRP A 106 15.62 8.87 47.19
N GLN A 107 15.17 8.15 48.23
CA GLN A 107 15.38 8.53 49.63
C GLN A 107 16.84 8.41 50.09
N ILE A 108 17.62 7.56 49.42
CA ILE A 108 19.04 7.34 49.72
C ILE A 108 19.97 8.11 48.76
N ALA A 109 19.40 8.87 47.82
CA ALA A 109 20.18 9.71 46.92
C ALA A 109 20.75 10.92 47.67
N ALA A 110 21.96 11.35 47.31
CA ALA A 110 22.58 12.54 47.89
C ALA A 110 21.75 13.82 47.66
N ASP A 111 21.03 13.88 46.54
CA ASP A 111 20.01 14.89 46.24
C ASP A 111 18.70 14.20 45.81
N PRO A 112 17.76 13.98 46.75
CA PRO A 112 16.49 13.32 46.48
C PRO A 112 15.60 14.08 45.48
N VAL A 113 15.69 15.41 45.44
CA VAL A 113 14.89 16.25 44.53
C VAL A 113 15.42 16.11 43.11
N PHE A 114 16.74 16.16 42.93
CA PHE A 114 17.37 15.90 41.64
C PHE A 114 17.06 14.49 41.12
N ALA A 115 17.10 13.48 42.00
CA ALA A 115 16.74 12.10 41.65
C ALA A 115 15.30 12.01 41.13
N LEU A 116 14.32 12.56 41.86
CA LEU A 116 12.92 12.56 41.43
C LEU A 116 12.70 13.34 40.12
N ARG A 117 13.35 14.49 39.94
CA ARG A 117 13.28 15.26 38.67
C ARG A 117 13.84 14.45 37.49
N THR A 118 14.93 13.73 37.71
CA THR A 118 15.55 12.86 36.69
C THR A 118 14.64 11.69 36.34
N ALA A 119 14.05 11.04 37.34
CA ALA A 119 13.06 9.98 37.12
C ALA A 119 11.83 10.49 36.35
N ALA A 120 11.31 11.66 36.72
CA ALA A 120 10.18 12.30 36.05
C ALA A 120 10.51 12.66 34.58
N LEU A 121 11.72 13.16 34.32
CA LEU A 121 12.19 13.44 32.95
C LEU A 121 12.24 12.16 32.11
N PHE A 122 12.87 11.09 32.61
CA PHE A 122 12.97 9.83 31.86
C PHE A 122 11.60 9.18 31.62
N GLY A 123 10.75 9.13 32.66
CA GLY A 123 9.39 8.65 32.54
C GLY A 123 8.54 9.49 31.58
N GLY A 124 8.67 10.82 31.65
CA GLY A 124 7.95 11.75 30.78
C GLY A 124 8.35 11.63 29.31
N VAL A 125 9.65 11.51 29.01
CA VAL A 125 10.14 11.29 27.63
C VAL A 125 9.65 9.95 27.09
N ALA A 126 9.76 8.86 27.86
CA ALA A 126 9.26 7.56 27.46
C ALA A 126 7.75 7.58 27.20
N ALA A 127 6.97 8.21 28.10
CA ALA A 127 5.54 8.39 27.94
C ALA A 127 5.17 9.21 26.69
N ALA A 128 5.89 10.30 26.41
CA ALA A 128 5.66 11.12 25.22
C ALA A 128 5.87 10.33 23.92
N ILE A 129 6.91 9.48 23.86
CA ILE A 129 7.17 8.62 22.69
C ILE A 129 6.04 7.58 22.52
N CYS A 130 5.59 6.96 23.61
CA CYS A 130 4.46 6.01 23.58
C CYS A 130 3.15 6.69 23.15
N VAL A 131 2.85 7.88 23.67
CA VAL A 131 1.64 8.64 23.29
C VAL A 131 1.69 9.04 21.81
N ALA A 132 2.83 9.54 21.32
CA ALA A 132 3.00 9.86 19.91
C ALA A 132 2.79 8.63 19.01
N SER A 133 3.36 7.49 19.41
CA SER A 133 3.21 6.20 18.73
C SER A 133 1.76 5.74 18.67
N TRP A 134 1.05 5.82 19.80
CA TRP A 134 -0.39 5.53 19.87
C TRP A 134 -1.19 6.47 18.95
N ALA A 135 -0.89 7.77 18.96
CA ALA A 135 -1.55 8.74 18.10
C ALA A 135 -1.33 8.45 16.61
N ILE A 136 -0.15 7.97 16.21
CA ILE A 136 0.17 7.57 14.83
C ILE A 136 -0.69 6.37 14.38
N LEU A 137 -0.86 5.38 15.26
CA LEU A 137 -1.66 4.18 14.95
C LEU A 137 -3.15 4.50 14.81
N HIS A 138 -3.69 5.35 15.68
CA HIS A 138 -5.14 5.54 15.79
C HIS A 138 -5.68 6.76 15.03
N TRP A 139 -4.89 7.81 14.82
CA TRP A 139 -5.39 9.05 14.23
C TRP A 139 -4.78 9.36 12.86
N PRO A 140 -5.56 9.33 11.76
CA PRO A 140 -5.05 9.69 10.44
C PRO A 140 -4.47 11.12 10.35
N ALA A 141 -4.93 12.04 11.20
CA ALA A 141 -4.44 13.41 11.26
C ALA A 141 -2.94 13.51 11.63
N THR A 142 -2.47 12.66 12.53
CA THR A 142 -1.06 12.65 12.97
C THR A 142 -0.15 12.12 11.86
N ARG A 143 -0.58 11.07 11.16
CA ARG A 143 0.10 10.56 9.95
C ARG A 143 0.21 11.61 8.86
N ARG A 144 -0.85 12.39 8.62
CA ARG A 144 -0.83 13.52 7.67
C ARG A 144 0.15 14.60 8.08
N LEU A 145 0.24 14.93 9.37
CA LEU A 145 1.22 15.88 9.88
C LEU A 145 2.64 15.39 9.61
N VAL A 146 2.94 14.13 9.94
CA VAL A 146 4.22 13.48 9.64
C VAL A 146 4.52 13.55 8.14
N TRP A 147 3.53 13.25 7.28
CA TRP A 147 3.70 13.29 5.84
C TRP A 147 4.02 14.68 5.30
N ARG A 148 3.33 15.72 5.81
CA ARG A 148 3.59 17.12 5.43
C ARG A 148 5.00 17.55 5.80
N LEU A 149 5.48 17.16 6.98
CA LEU A 149 6.86 17.43 7.40
C LEU A 149 7.86 16.65 6.55
N ALA A 150 7.56 15.39 6.25
CA ALA A 150 8.42 14.52 5.46
C ALA A 150 8.52 14.95 3.98
N ASN A 151 7.53 15.68 3.46
CA ASN A 151 7.54 16.26 2.11
C ASN A 151 8.62 17.34 1.89
N LEU A 152 9.23 17.85 2.97
CA LEU A 152 10.39 18.74 2.86
C LEU A 152 11.64 18.00 2.32
N PHE A 153 11.63 16.67 2.33
CA PHE A 153 12.74 15.84 1.89
C PHE A 153 12.45 15.12 0.57
N ASN A 154 13.50 14.58 -0.06
CA ASN A 154 13.36 13.75 -1.25
C ASN A 154 12.55 12.46 -0.98
N SER A 155 12.05 11.83 -2.04
CA SER A 155 11.19 10.63 -1.94
C SER A 155 11.81 9.49 -1.12
N ARG A 156 13.13 9.29 -1.21
CA ARG A 156 13.84 8.24 -0.45
C ARG A 156 13.84 8.51 1.05
N VAL A 157 14.18 9.73 1.46
CA VAL A 157 14.22 10.12 2.87
C VAL A 157 12.81 10.18 3.45
N ARG A 158 11.84 10.70 2.67
CA ARG A 158 10.43 10.75 3.05
C ARG A 158 9.88 9.36 3.37
N LEU A 159 10.05 8.41 2.46
CA LEU A 159 9.58 7.03 2.65
C LEU A 159 10.34 6.33 3.79
N GLY A 160 11.65 6.54 3.89
CA GLY A 160 12.44 6.01 5.00
C GLY A 160 12.00 6.53 6.37
N LEU A 161 11.63 7.81 6.47
CA LEU A 161 11.10 8.43 7.69
C LEU A 161 9.71 7.89 8.04
N ALA A 162 8.82 7.78 7.05
CA ALA A 162 7.49 7.20 7.23
C ALA A 162 7.58 5.74 7.72
N ASP A 163 8.46 4.94 7.11
CA ASP A 163 8.72 3.56 7.51
C ASP A 163 9.25 3.45 8.94
N PHE A 164 10.20 4.31 9.31
CA PHE A 164 10.77 4.36 10.67
C PHE A 164 9.72 4.73 11.71
N ILE A 165 8.93 5.77 11.45
CA ILE A 165 7.86 6.23 12.34
C ILE A 165 6.78 5.15 12.49
N TRP A 166 6.36 4.55 11.39
CA TRP A 166 5.37 3.47 11.40
C TRP A 166 5.87 2.24 12.17
N SER A 167 7.10 1.78 11.88
CA SER A 167 7.71 0.63 12.55
C SER A 167 7.87 0.87 14.06
N THR A 168 8.25 2.09 14.45
CA THR A 168 8.37 2.47 15.87
C THR A 168 7.01 2.40 16.55
N ALA A 169 5.98 2.96 15.91
CA ALA A 169 4.63 2.96 16.45
C ALA A 169 4.07 1.54 16.59
N GLU A 170 4.30 0.67 15.60
CA GLU A 170 3.85 -0.72 15.61
C GLU A 170 4.53 -1.56 16.72
N ILE A 171 5.84 -1.39 16.93
CA ILE A 171 6.57 -2.12 17.98
C ILE A 171 6.11 -1.66 19.37
N LEU A 172 5.96 -0.34 19.58
CA LEU A 172 5.55 0.22 20.87
C LEU A 172 4.07 -0.02 21.20
N GLY A 173 3.20 -0.08 20.19
CA GLY A 173 1.79 -0.42 20.35
C GLY A 173 1.52 -1.92 20.47
N GLY A 174 2.53 -2.77 20.23
CA GLY A 174 2.41 -4.23 20.33
C GLY A 174 2.69 -4.77 21.73
N GLU A 175 2.36 -6.04 21.94
CA GLU A 175 2.54 -6.73 23.24
C GLU A 175 3.98 -7.17 23.52
N THR A 176 4.90 -7.01 22.56
CA THR A 176 6.26 -7.53 22.63
C THR A 176 7.04 -7.02 23.85
N LEU A 177 6.89 -5.73 24.19
CA LEU A 177 7.53 -5.11 25.35
C LEU A 177 6.96 -5.59 26.70
N LEU A 178 5.72 -6.04 26.70
CA LEU A 178 5.02 -6.56 27.89
C LEU A 178 5.19 -8.08 28.03
N GLY A 179 5.77 -8.75 27.04
CA GLY A 179 5.96 -10.19 27.03
C GLY A 179 6.94 -10.67 28.11
N TRP A 180 6.61 -11.77 28.78
CA TRP A 180 7.40 -12.30 29.91
C TRP A 180 8.89 -12.53 29.57
N ARG A 181 9.20 -12.96 28.34
CA ARG A 181 10.59 -13.19 27.88
C ARG A 181 11.39 -11.90 27.86
N PHE A 182 10.77 -10.80 27.42
CA PHE A 182 11.38 -9.48 27.38
C PHE A 182 11.56 -8.92 28.80
N THR A 183 10.57 -9.10 29.67
CA THR A 183 10.64 -8.66 31.08
C THR A 183 11.73 -9.40 31.86
N VAL A 184 11.76 -10.74 31.81
CA VAL A 184 12.77 -11.54 32.53
C VAL A 184 14.17 -11.22 32.05
N THR A 185 14.38 -11.10 30.73
CA THR A 185 15.70 -10.73 30.19
C THR A 185 16.08 -9.28 30.50
N THR A 186 15.12 -8.37 30.64
CA THR A 186 15.36 -6.99 31.11
C THR A 186 15.85 -7.00 32.56
N ILE A 187 15.16 -7.71 33.45
CA ILE A 187 15.57 -7.83 34.86
C ILE A 187 16.96 -8.45 34.95
N ALA A 188 17.19 -9.59 34.29
CA ALA A 188 18.48 -10.26 34.27
C ALA A 188 19.61 -9.36 33.75
N MET A 189 19.36 -8.61 32.68
CA MET A 189 20.32 -7.66 32.11
C MET A 189 20.70 -6.56 33.12
N TRP A 190 19.72 -5.92 33.76
CA TRP A 190 19.97 -4.85 34.73
C TRP A 190 20.63 -5.37 36.01
N THR A 191 20.27 -6.57 36.48
CA THR A 191 20.96 -7.22 37.60
C THR A 191 22.44 -7.48 37.28
N LEU A 192 22.75 -7.97 36.07
CA LEU A 192 24.12 -8.18 35.63
C LEU A 192 24.92 -6.87 35.50
N TYR A 193 24.30 -5.79 34.99
CA TYR A 193 24.94 -4.47 34.96
C TYR A 193 25.25 -3.95 36.37
N GLY A 194 24.29 -4.03 37.29
CA GLY A 194 24.50 -3.65 38.68
C GLY A 194 25.62 -4.47 39.34
N GLY A 195 25.60 -5.79 39.16
CA GLY A 195 26.64 -6.70 39.65
C GLY A 195 28.03 -6.38 39.07
N ALA A 196 28.11 -6.03 37.78
CA ALA A 196 29.35 -5.62 37.14
C ALA A 196 29.93 -4.34 37.77
N TYR A 197 29.08 -3.34 38.05
CA TYR A 197 29.51 -2.10 38.69
C TYR A 197 29.94 -2.30 40.16
N LEU A 198 29.26 -3.19 40.90
CA LEU A 198 29.67 -3.56 42.26
C LEU A 198 31.01 -4.30 42.26
N ALA A 199 31.19 -5.28 41.37
CA ALA A 199 32.47 -5.99 41.23
C ALA A 199 33.59 -5.04 40.81
N PHE A 200 33.30 -4.06 39.95
CA PHE A 200 34.28 -3.05 39.54
C PHE A 200 34.63 -2.08 40.68
N SER A 201 33.66 -1.68 41.52
CA SER A 201 33.90 -0.93 42.75
C SER A 201 34.82 -1.69 43.72
N HIS A 202 34.62 -3.00 43.91
CA HIS A 202 35.55 -3.83 44.69
C HIS A 202 36.93 -3.98 44.05
N ALA A 203 37.01 -4.01 42.72
CA ALA A 203 38.28 -4.11 42.01
C ALA A 203 39.16 -2.87 42.19
N THR A 204 38.57 -1.68 42.21
CA THR A 204 39.28 -0.40 42.24
C THR A 204 39.34 0.23 43.63
N GLY A 205 38.51 -0.24 44.56
CA GLY A 205 38.34 0.35 45.88
C GLY A 205 37.58 1.68 45.88
N ALA A 206 37.09 2.13 44.72
CA ALA A 206 36.26 3.32 44.59
C ALA A 206 34.84 3.05 45.10
N GLY A 207 34.17 4.06 45.64
CA GLY A 207 32.77 3.93 46.05
C GLY A 207 31.84 3.67 44.85
N VAL A 208 30.74 2.94 45.07
CA VAL A 208 29.77 2.61 43.99
C VAL A 208 29.24 3.88 43.31
N GLY A 209 29.01 4.96 44.06
CA GLY A 209 28.62 6.26 43.51
C GLY A 209 29.66 6.84 42.55
N GLN A 210 30.95 6.77 42.90
CA GLN A 210 32.06 7.22 42.04
C GLN A 210 32.20 6.36 40.79
N VAL A 211 31.96 5.05 40.90
CA VAL A 211 31.91 4.14 39.74
C VAL A 211 30.75 4.50 38.82
N ILE A 212 29.55 4.69 39.35
CA ILE A 212 28.37 5.07 38.57
C ILE A 212 28.61 6.42 37.88
N GLU A 213 29.13 7.40 38.61
CA GLU A 213 29.49 8.72 38.10
C GLU A 213 30.53 8.62 36.96
N ALA A 214 31.61 7.86 37.16
CA ALA A 214 32.62 7.62 36.14
C ALA A 214 32.08 6.92 34.88
N MET A 215 31.05 6.08 35.02
CA MET A 215 30.39 5.40 33.89
C MET A 215 29.32 6.26 33.20
N LEU A 216 28.66 7.17 33.92
CA LEU A 216 27.55 8.00 33.42
C LEU A 216 27.96 9.38 32.89
N GLN A 217 29.06 9.97 33.37
CA GLN A 217 29.39 11.39 33.18
C GLN A 217 29.67 11.87 31.74
N HIS A 218 29.65 11.01 30.72
CA HIS A 218 30.05 11.41 29.37
C HIS A 218 29.07 10.99 28.27
N PRO A 219 27.83 11.51 28.24
CA PRO A 219 26.89 11.30 27.15
C PRO A 219 27.37 11.81 25.78
N PHE A 220 28.36 12.70 25.71
CA PHE A 220 28.78 13.34 24.45
C PHE A 220 30.28 13.23 24.10
N ASN A 221 31.12 12.75 25.02
CA ASN A 221 32.58 12.71 24.83
C ASN A 221 33.05 11.28 24.51
N SER A 222 34.05 11.17 23.62
CA SER A 222 34.80 9.93 23.39
C SER A 222 35.68 9.57 24.59
N LEU A 223 36.17 8.33 24.64
CA LEU A 223 37.14 7.90 25.67
C LEU A 223 38.43 8.74 25.67
N THR A 224 38.75 9.38 24.56
CA THR A 224 39.93 10.23 24.39
C THR A 224 39.73 11.64 24.94
N MET A 225 38.50 12.18 24.96
CA MET A 225 38.22 13.55 25.40
C MET A 225 37.61 13.63 26.82
N GLY A 226 37.00 12.56 27.32
CA GLY A 226 36.32 12.54 28.63
C GLY A 226 37.08 11.89 29.78
N ALA A 227 38.20 11.21 29.53
CA ALA A 227 38.82 10.34 30.55
C ALA A 227 39.52 11.05 31.72
N GLY A 228 39.68 12.38 31.70
CA GLY A 228 40.39 13.14 32.74
C GLY A 228 39.82 12.87 34.15
N ASN A 229 38.60 13.35 34.41
CA ASN A 229 38.01 13.33 35.76
C ASN A 229 37.51 11.92 36.17
N ALA A 230 36.98 11.13 35.22
CA ALA A 230 36.44 9.80 35.51
C ALA A 230 37.52 8.78 35.93
N THR A 231 38.74 8.94 35.42
CA THR A 231 39.84 8.00 35.70
C THR A 231 40.66 8.36 36.94
N GLU A 232 40.46 9.55 37.50
CA GLU A 232 41.10 9.97 38.76
C GLU A 232 40.54 9.19 39.95
N ALA A 233 39.22 8.98 40.00
CA ALA A 233 38.57 8.27 41.09
C ALA A 233 38.74 6.74 41.02
N VAL A 234 38.81 6.17 39.82
CA VAL A 234 38.67 4.71 39.59
C VAL A 234 39.92 4.08 38.96
N GLY A 235 40.90 4.90 38.58
CA GLY A 235 42.12 4.48 37.91
C GLY A 235 41.96 4.29 36.40
N ARG A 236 42.91 4.83 35.63
CA ARG A 236 42.92 4.77 34.15
C ARG A 236 42.90 3.34 33.60
N LEU A 237 43.82 2.49 34.06
CA LEU A 237 43.98 1.15 33.52
C LEU A 237 42.76 0.24 33.80
N PRO A 238 42.23 0.17 35.05
CA PRO A 238 40.99 -0.56 35.32
C PRO A 238 39.80 -0.04 34.52
N TYR A 239 39.66 1.29 34.39
CA TYR A 239 38.59 1.91 33.61
C TYR A 239 38.63 1.51 32.14
N TYR A 240 39.76 1.69 31.46
CA TYR A 240 39.87 1.30 30.05
C TYR A 240 39.71 -0.20 29.85
N THR A 241 40.21 -1.02 30.78
CA THR A 241 40.03 -2.48 30.72
C THR A 241 38.55 -2.85 30.81
N PHE A 242 37.83 -2.27 31.77
CA PHE A 242 36.40 -2.54 31.96
C PHE A 242 35.54 -2.11 30.76
N VAL A 243 35.88 -0.98 30.12
CA VAL A 243 35.13 -0.46 28.96
C VAL A 243 35.50 -1.17 27.65
N LEU A 244 36.80 -1.41 27.40
CA LEU A 244 37.27 -1.93 26.11
C LEU A 244 37.31 -3.45 26.02
N ALA A 245 37.55 -4.17 27.13
CA ALA A 245 37.66 -5.63 27.11
C ALA A 245 36.39 -6.31 26.54
N PRO A 246 35.15 -5.92 26.90
CA PRO A 246 33.96 -6.54 26.32
C PRO A 246 33.86 -6.30 24.81
N VAL A 247 34.22 -5.10 24.34
CA VAL A 247 34.22 -4.75 22.92
C VAL A 247 35.23 -5.60 22.15
N LEU A 248 36.47 -5.69 22.66
CA LEU A 248 37.54 -6.49 22.05
C LEU A 248 37.18 -7.98 22.03
N LEU A 249 36.60 -8.50 23.11
CA LEU A 249 36.16 -9.90 23.19
C LEU A 249 35.02 -10.20 22.22
N ILE A 250 34.03 -9.30 22.08
CA ILE A 250 32.94 -9.46 21.11
C ILE A 250 33.48 -9.48 19.67
N VAL A 251 34.38 -8.55 19.33
CA VAL A 251 35.01 -8.50 18.00
C VAL A 251 35.87 -9.74 17.74
N LEU A 252 36.63 -10.20 18.75
CA LEU A 252 37.45 -11.41 18.66
C LEU A 252 36.58 -12.66 18.46
N LEU A 253 35.53 -12.82 19.24
CA LEU A 253 34.58 -13.93 19.12
C LEU A 253 33.98 -14.00 17.71
N ASP A 254 33.69 -12.86 17.11
CA ASP A 254 33.18 -12.81 15.74
C ASP A 254 34.23 -13.13 14.68
N ILE A 255 35.47 -12.64 14.82
CA ILE A 255 36.58 -13.08 13.96
C ILE A 255 36.71 -14.59 14.00
N LEU A 256 36.61 -15.20 15.18
CA LEU A 256 36.71 -16.65 15.38
C LEU A 256 35.50 -17.41 14.80
N VAL A 257 34.29 -16.90 15.00
CA VAL A 257 33.04 -17.60 14.60
C VAL A 257 32.72 -17.41 13.11
N ARG A 258 32.94 -16.22 12.54
CA ARG A 258 32.56 -15.89 11.15
C ARG A 258 33.71 -15.90 10.15
N ARG A 259 34.96 -16.09 10.59
CA ARG A 259 36.21 -16.19 9.80
C ARG A 259 36.56 -15.00 8.89
N ALA A 260 35.66 -14.03 8.63
CA ALA A 260 35.94 -12.80 7.89
C ALA A 260 34.88 -11.68 8.13
N PRO A 261 34.89 -10.99 9.29
CA PRO A 261 33.75 -10.16 9.68
C PRO A 261 33.89 -8.66 9.36
N VAL A 262 35.04 -8.06 9.66
CA VAL A 262 35.25 -6.61 9.52
C VAL A 262 35.39 -6.21 8.04
N ALA A 263 36.01 -7.05 7.21
CA ALA A 263 36.21 -6.75 5.78
C ALA A 263 34.89 -6.67 4.98
N ARG A 264 33.88 -7.49 5.31
CA ARG A 264 32.57 -7.46 4.62
C ARG A 264 31.70 -6.25 5.02
N VAL A 265 31.96 -5.65 6.19
CA VAL A 265 31.20 -4.53 6.75
C VAL A 265 31.92 -3.18 6.53
N ALA A 266 33.26 -3.15 6.55
CA ALA A 266 34.08 -1.95 6.36
C ALA A 266 34.18 -1.50 4.89
N LEU A 267 34.31 -2.43 3.92
CA LEU A 267 34.41 -2.08 2.50
C LEU A 267 33.17 -1.41 1.88
N PRO A 268 31.91 -1.68 2.30
CA PRO A 268 30.74 -0.99 1.74
C PRO A 268 30.37 0.34 2.43
N LEU A 269 31.10 0.80 3.45
CA LEU A 269 30.91 2.15 4.01
C LEU A 269 31.27 3.25 2.98
N THR A 270 32.13 2.93 2.01
CA THR A 270 32.49 3.82 0.88
C THR A 270 31.47 3.78 -0.28
N ARG A 271 30.49 2.86 -0.24
CA ARG A 271 29.39 2.77 -1.21
C ARG A 271 28.04 3.00 -0.53
N LEU A 272 27.86 4.19 0.02
CA LEU A 272 26.54 4.76 0.31
C LEU A 272 25.78 4.91 -1.03
N GLY A 273 25.02 3.90 -1.44
CA GLY A 273 24.21 4.02 -2.66
C GLY A 273 23.62 2.77 -3.28
N LYS A 274 24.02 1.55 -2.88
CA LYS A 274 23.39 0.32 -3.41
C LYS A 274 22.74 -0.48 -2.29
N SER A 275 21.44 -0.24 -2.10
CA SER A 275 20.56 -1.06 -1.29
C SER A 275 20.48 -2.47 -1.89
N GLY A 276 21.24 -3.41 -1.33
CA GLY A 276 20.97 -4.83 -1.54
C GLY A 276 19.59 -5.18 -0.96
N ARG A 277 18.88 -6.09 -1.63
CA ARG A 277 17.58 -6.64 -1.21
C ARG A 277 17.60 -6.96 0.30
N ALA A 278 16.93 -6.14 1.10
CA ALA A 278 16.68 -6.41 2.51
C ALA A 278 15.46 -7.34 2.61
N SER A 279 15.52 -8.38 3.45
CA SER A 279 14.33 -9.06 3.95
C SER A 279 13.55 -8.12 4.86
N HIS A 280 12.24 -8.14 4.71
CA HIS A 280 11.36 -7.09 5.21
C HIS A 280 10.93 -7.45 6.67
N GLY A 281 10.22 -6.59 7.40
CA GLY A 281 9.64 -6.88 8.73
C GLY A 281 8.20 -7.41 8.65
N ALA A 282 7.53 -7.79 9.74
CA ALA A 282 6.24 -8.53 9.72
C ALA A 282 5.16 -8.01 8.74
N ARG A 283 4.95 -6.70 8.65
CA ARG A 283 4.03 -6.10 7.68
C ARG A 283 4.68 -5.74 6.35
N SER A 284 5.97 -5.41 6.32
CA SER A 284 6.66 -5.13 5.06
C SER A 284 7.01 -6.41 4.28
N GLU A 285 7.19 -7.57 4.92
CA GLU A 285 7.34 -8.89 4.26
C GLU A 285 6.12 -9.27 3.47
N ARG A 286 4.98 -8.69 3.82
CA ARG A 286 3.73 -8.82 3.10
C ARG A 286 3.64 -7.94 1.86
N PHE A 287 4.70 -7.20 1.51
CA PHE A 287 4.75 -6.41 0.28
C PHE A 287 6.11 -6.58 -0.40
N THR A 288 6.16 -6.47 -1.71
CA THR A 288 7.42 -6.17 -2.43
C THR A 288 7.86 -4.74 -2.13
N ALA A 289 9.14 -4.43 -2.34
CA ALA A 289 9.70 -3.10 -2.08
C ALA A 289 8.87 -1.97 -2.74
N THR A 290 8.42 -2.15 -3.99
CA THR A 290 7.57 -1.19 -4.69
C THR A 290 6.15 -1.12 -4.13
N GLY A 291 5.54 -2.27 -3.79
CA GLY A 291 4.19 -2.29 -3.20
C GLY A 291 4.15 -1.70 -1.79
N TYR A 292 5.24 -1.81 -1.03
CA TYR A 292 5.31 -1.24 0.31
C TYR A 292 5.43 0.29 0.26
N ASP A 293 6.18 0.83 -0.70
CA ASP A 293 6.30 2.28 -0.88
C ASP A 293 4.95 2.89 -1.27
N ASP A 294 4.19 2.23 -2.16
CA ASP A 294 2.81 2.62 -2.51
C ASP A 294 1.87 2.56 -1.29
N PHE A 295 2.03 1.53 -0.45
CA PHE A 295 1.28 1.42 0.80
C PHE A 295 1.60 2.56 1.78
N LEU A 296 2.88 2.87 2.01
CA LEU A 296 3.29 3.95 2.91
C LEU A 296 2.82 5.31 2.40
N ASP A 297 2.95 5.57 1.09
CA ASP A 297 2.42 6.77 0.46
C ASP A 297 0.92 6.89 0.74
N ALA A 298 0.14 5.84 0.48
CA ALA A 298 -1.31 5.84 0.72
C ALA A 298 -1.68 5.97 2.21
N LEU A 299 -0.92 5.34 3.10
CA LEU A 299 -1.18 5.31 4.55
C LEU A 299 -0.95 6.68 5.20
N PHE A 300 0.08 7.40 4.77
CA PHE A 300 0.48 8.68 5.36
C PHE A 300 -0.10 9.89 4.64
N SER A 301 -0.26 9.83 3.32
CA SER A 301 -0.93 10.89 2.55
C SER A 301 -2.46 10.84 2.67
N ASN A 302 -3.01 9.66 3.01
CA ASN A 302 -4.44 9.33 2.89
C ASN A 302 -4.97 9.44 1.45
N ALA A 303 -4.09 9.54 0.45
CA ALA A 303 -4.46 9.34 -0.95
C ALA A 303 -4.70 7.84 -1.16
N ARG A 304 -5.79 7.47 -1.86
CA ARG A 304 -6.15 6.07 -2.14
C ARG A 304 -6.37 5.23 -0.86
N SER A 305 -7.39 5.58 -0.08
CA SER A 305 -7.79 4.84 1.13
C SER A 305 -7.95 3.33 0.91
N ALA A 306 -8.32 2.90 -0.30
CA ALA A 306 -8.38 1.48 -0.67
C ALA A 306 -7.03 0.76 -0.54
N VAL A 307 -5.90 1.41 -0.88
CA VAL A 307 -4.54 0.82 -0.77
C VAL A 307 -4.11 0.66 0.68
N SER A 308 -4.29 1.71 1.50
CA SER A 308 -3.96 1.63 2.92
C SER A 308 -4.90 0.68 3.68
N GLY A 309 -6.19 0.69 3.34
CA GLY A 309 -7.18 -0.26 3.84
C GLY A 309 -6.84 -1.71 3.48
N PHE A 310 -6.44 -1.95 2.23
CA PHE A 310 -6.00 -3.26 1.77
C PHE A 310 -4.82 -3.76 2.59
N GLY A 311 -3.77 -2.95 2.70
CA GLY A 311 -2.57 -3.32 3.44
C GLY A 311 -2.78 -3.57 4.93
N MET A 312 -3.80 -2.94 5.52
CA MET A 312 -4.15 -3.12 6.92
C MET A 312 -5.07 -4.31 7.21
N ARG A 313 -5.87 -4.76 6.22
CA ARG A 313 -7.02 -5.66 6.45
C ARG A 313 -7.09 -6.88 5.53
N ALA A 314 -6.41 -6.86 4.38
CA ALA A 314 -6.58 -7.84 3.32
C ALA A 314 -5.28 -8.52 2.89
N VAL A 315 -4.23 -8.44 3.73
CA VAL A 315 -2.93 -9.06 3.48
C VAL A 315 -2.50 -9.92 4.68
N ASP A 316 -3.44 -10.47 5.44
CA ASP A 316 -3.10 -11.25 6.64
C ASP A 316 -2.53 -12.64 6.35
N ASP A 317 -2.79 -13.16 5.15
CA ASP A 317 -2.58 -14.53 4.69
C ASP A 317 -1.56 -14.65 3.53
N GLY A 318 -0.85 -13.57 3.16
CA GLY A 318 0.08 -13.62 2.03
C GLY A 318 0.95 -12.37 1.83
N VAL A 319 1.66 -12.33 0.70
CA VAL A 319 2.58 -11.28 0.28
C VAL A 319 2.09 -10.62 -1.01
N VAL A 320 1.83 -9.32 -0.98
CA VAL A 320 1.51 -8.51 -2.14
C VAL A 320 2.73 -8.39 -3.04
N ARG A 321 2.64 -8.97 -4.23
CA ARG A 321 3.67 -8.89 -5.26
C ARG A 321 3.56 -7.59 -6.07
N ARG A 322 2.33 -7.19 -6.42
CA ARG A 322 2.07 -6.04 -7.30
C ARG A 322 0.65 -5.52 -7.13
N PHE A 323 0.46 -4.20 -7.25
CA PHE A 323 -0.86 -3.61 -7.46
C PHE A 323 -1.18 -3.44 -8.95
N PHE A 324 -2.40 -3.77 -9.34
CA PHE A 324 -2.95 -3.43 -10.65
C PHE A 324 -3.65 -2.09 -10.56
N HIS A 325 -3.42 -1.23 -11.53
CA HIS A 325 -4.05 0.09 -11.60
C HIS A 325 -5.39 -0.07 -12.33
N GLY A 326 -6.50 0.13 -11.62
CA GLY A 326 -7.85 0.10 -12.19
C GLY A 326 -8.58 1.43 -11.98
N GLY A 327 -9.55 1.75 -12.85
CA GLY A 327 -10.38 2.95 -12.74
C GLY A 327 -11.50 2.88 -11.69
N SER A 328 -11.64 1.76 -10.98
CA SER A 328 -12.69 1.51 -10.01
C SER A 328 -12.31 1.91 -8.58
N ASP A 329 -13.31 2.16 -7.71
CA ASP A 329 -13.11 2.36 -6.26
C ASP A 329 -12.57 1.11 -5.53
N ALA A 330 -12.44 -0.02 -6.24
CA ALA A 330 -11.83 -1.25 -5.78
C ALA A 330 -10.36 -1.36 -6.21
N LEU A 331 -9.53 -1.91 -5.34
CA LEU A 331 -8.13 -2.21 -5.56
C LEU A 331 -7.96 -3.67 -5.99
N THR A 332 -7.15 -3.91 -7.02
CA THR A 332 -6.78 -5.26 -7.45
C THR A 332 -5.29 -5.47 -7.24
N ALA A 333 -4.89 -6.60 -6.66
CA ALA A 333 -3.49 -6.89 -6.34
C ALA A 333 -3.13 -8.36 -6.60
N LEU A 334 -1.89 -8.60 -7.00
CA LEU A 334 -1.30 -9.94 -7.07
C LEU A 334 -0.76 -10.30 -5.68
N VAL A 335 -1.26 -11.39 -5.09
CA VAL A 335 -0.94 -11.83 -3.73
C VAL A 335 -0.41 -13.27 -3.77
N GLU A 336 0.71 -13.52 -3.12
CA GLU A 336 1.28 -14.85 -2.92
C GLU A 336 0.95 -15.34 -1.51
N THR A 337 0.10 -16.35 -1.41
CA THR A 337 -0.16 -17.06 -0.15
C THR A 337 0.81 -18.25 -0.02
N PRO A 338 0.95 -18.90 1.15
CA PRO A 338 1.82 -20.05 1.31
C PRO A 338 1.57 -21.19 0.31
N ASP A 339 0.32 -21.32 -0.17
CA ASP A 339 -0.11 -22.43 -1.01
C ASP A 339 -0.13 -22.08 -2.51
N ARG A 340 -0.30 -20.81 -2.89
CA ARG A 340 -0.53 -20.40 -4.28
C ARG A 340 -0.37 -18.90 -4.53
N LEU A 341 -0.20 -18.55 -5.81
CA LEU A 341 -0.33 -17.17 -6.30
C LEU A 341 -1.79 -16.91 -6.72
N LEU A 342 -2.36 -15.77 -6.29
CA LEU A 342 -3.75 -15.39 -6.59
C LEU A 342 -3.87 -13.88 -6.88
N ILE A 343 -4.95 -13.49 -7.55
CA ILE A 343 -5.33 -12.08 -7.72
C ILE A 343 -6.43 -11.75 -6.72
N ARG A 344 -6.24 -10.71 -5.92
CA ARG A 344 -7.19 -10.27 -4.89
C ARG A 344 -7.79 -8.92 -5.25
N LYS A 345 -9.12 -8.85 -5.29
CA LYS A 345 -9.86 -7.60 -5.43
C LYS A 345 -10.44 -7.19 -4.08
N PHE A 346 -10.32 -5.92 -3.71
CA PHE A 346 -10.69 -5.40 -2.40
C PHE A 346 -11.32 -4.01 -2.48
N ALA A 347 -12.34 -3.76 -1.67
CA ALA A 347 -12.96 -2.44 -1.54
C ALA A 347 -13.42 -2.18 -0.10
N MET A 348 -13.68 -0.90 0.20
CA MET A 348 -14.16 -0.42 1.50
C MET A 348 -15.43 0.43 1.37
N GLY A 349 -16.19 0.53 2.47
CA GLY A 349 -17.40 1.36 2.55
C GLY A 349 -18.46 0.93 1.53
N ALA A 350 -19.11 1.89 0.86
CA ALA A 350 -20.13 1.60 -0.16
C ALA A 350 -19.59 0.77 -1.34
N ALA A 351 -18.31 0.92 -1.68
CA ALA A 351 -17.67 0.11 -2.73
C ALA A 351 -17.50 -1.35 -2.31
N ALA A 352 -17.39 -1.66 -1.01
CA ALA A 352 -17.35 -3.03 -0.51
C ALA A 352 -18.67 -3.76 -0.79
N THR A 353 -19.81 -3.10 -0.56
CA THR A 353 -21.13 -3.66 -0.85
C THR A 353 -21.30 -3.94 -2.34
N ARG A 354 -20.91 -2.99 -3.20
CA ARG A 354 -20.95 -3.21 -4.66
C ARG A 354 -20.05 -4.38 -5.10
N LEU A 355 -18.85 -4.48 -4.51
CA LEU A 355 -17.91 -5.57 -4.80
C LEU A 355 -18.44 -6.94 -4.34
N GLU A 356 -19.19 -6.97 -3.23
CA GLU A 356 -19.89 -8.17 -2.77
C GLU A 356 -20.99 -8.59 -3.75
N THR A 357 -21.85 -7.66 -4.18
CA THR A 357 -22.86 -7.91 -5.21
C THR A 357 -22.25 -8.45 -6.49
N GLN A 358 -21.12 -7.87 -6.94
CA GLN A 358 -20.35 -8.34 -8.09
C GLN A 358 -19.88 -9.80 -7.89
N ALA A 359 -19.28 -10.11 -6.75
CA ALA A 359 -18.78 -11.44 -6.45
C ALA A 359 -19.90 -12.50 -6.37
N ASP A 360 -21.08 -12.12 -5.86
CA ASP A 360 -22.24 -12.99 -5.80
C ASP A 360 -22.88 -13.21 -7.18
N TRP A 361 -22.84 -12.21 -8.05
CA TRP A 361 -23.25 -12.36 -9.46
C TRP A 361 -22.35 -13.37 -10.17
N LEU A 362 -21.02 -13.21 -10.08
CA LEU A 362 -20.06 -14.12 -10.71
C LEU A 362 -20.27 -15.58 -10.28
N ARG A 363 -20.52 -15.81 -8.98
CA ARG A 363 -20.78 -17.17 -8.48
C ARG A 363 -22.11 -17.74 -8.95
N ARG A 364 -23.18 -16.94 -8.94
CA ARG A 364 -24.53 -17.39 -9.34
C ARG A 364 -24.57 -17.82 -10.81
N HIS A 365 -23.81 -17.15 -11.67
CA HIS A 365 -23.83 -17.40 -13.10
C HIS A 365 -22.62 -18.21 -13.61
N ALA A 366 -21.72 -18.63 -12.72
CA ALA A 366 -20.61 -19.51 -13.09
C ALA A 366 -21.11 -20.86 -13.65
N SER A 367 -20.59 -21.26 -14.80
CA SER A 367 -20.89 -22.55 -15.45
C SER A 367 -19.65 -23.02 -16.22
N PRO A 368 -19.38 -24.33 -16.35
CA PRO A 368 -18.32 -24.84 -17.23
C PRO A 368 -18.44 -24.36 -18.68
N SER A 369 -19.65 -24.09 -19.15
CA SER A 369 -19.93 -23.59 -20.50
C SER A 369 -19.74 -22.08 -20.66
N ARG A 370 -19.53 -21.32 -19.56
CA ARG A 370 -19.39 -19.87 -19.60
C ARG A 370 -17.99 -19.43 -19.19
N PRO A 371 -17.28 -18.63 -20.00
CA PRO A 371 -15.98 -18.07 -19.67
C PRO A 371 -16.09 -16.93 -18.63
N LEU A 372 -16.63 -17.19 -17.43
CA LEU A 372 -16.61 -16.23 -16.31
C LEU A 372 -15.42 -16.52 -15.39
N VAL A 373 -14.85 -15.48 -14.79
CA VAL A 373 -13.77 -15.68 -13.80
C VAL A 373 -14.25 -16.48 -12.59
N GLY A 374 -13.46 -17.49 -12.23
CA GLY A 374 -13.70 -18.28 -11.03
C GLY A 374 -13.33 -17.51 -9.76
N ILE A 375 -14.21 -17.56 -8.75
CA ILE A 375 -13.92 -17.04 -7.41
C ILE A 375 -13.42 -18.18 -6.52
N ILE A 376 -12.16 -18.10 -6.09
CA ILE A 376 -11.50 -19.13 -5.29
C ILE A 376 -11.47 -18.83 -3.79
N GLY A 377 -11.80 -17.60 -3.38
CA GLY A 377 -11.85 -17.20 -1.97
C GLY A 377 -12.65 -15.92 -1.77
N ARG A 378 -13.22 -15.74 -0.57
CA ARG A 378 -13.91 -14.51 -0.17
C ARG A 378 -13.72 -14.21 1.31
N ARG A 379 -13.60 -12.92 1.65
CA ARG A 379 -13.49 -12.44 3.03
C ARG A 379 -14.35 -11.19 3.19
N LYS A 380 -15.29 -11.25 4.12
CA LYS A 380 -16.13 -10.13 4.54
C LYS A 380 -15.67 -9.66 5.93
N GLN A 381 -15.44 -8.36 6.06
CA GLN A 381 -15.05 -7.71 7.30
C GLN A 381 -15.92 -6.45 7.51
N PRO A 382 -16.02 -5.91 8.74
CA PRO A 382 -16.76 -4.68 8.99
C PRO A 382 -16.27 -3.52 8.09
N GLY A 383 -17.14 -3.11 7.16
CA GLY A 383 -16.87 -2.04 6.20
C GLY A 383 -15.88 -2.36 5.09
N ALA A 384 -15.53 -3.64 4.86
CA ALA A 384 -14.61 -4.06 3.80
C ALA A 384 -14.94 -5.45 3.24
N PHE A 385 -14.68 -5.64 1.95
CA PHE A 385 -14.90 -6.92 1.26
C PHE A 385 -13.74 -7.23 0.31
N SER A 386 -13.36 -8.49 0.23
CA SER A 386 -12.43 -8.98 -0.80
C SER A 386 -12.83 -10.34 -1.34
N TYR A 387 -12.47 -10.59 -2.59
CA TYR A 387 -12.50 -11.92 -3.19
C TYR A 387 -11.23 -12.20 -3.99
N ASP A 388 -10.92 -13.49 -4.12
CA ASP A 388 -9.70 -14.00 -4.74
C ASP A 388 -10.06 -14.70 -6.06
N MET A 389 -9.22 -14.48 -7.08
CA MET A 389 -9.28 -15.05 -8.43
C MET A 389 -7.99 -15.83 -8.72
N PRO A 390 -8.03 -16.88 -9.56
CA PRO A 390 -6.83 -17.59 -9.97
C PRO A 390 -5.92 -16.71 -10.81
N VAL A 391 -4.60 -16.92 -10.69
CA VAL A 391 -3.63 -16.41 -11.68
C VAL A 391 -3.53 -17.42 -12.80
N ILE A 392 -3.65 -16.94 -14.04
CA ILE A 392 -3.55 -17.77 -15.23
C ILE A 392 -2.32 -17.31 -16.01
N GLU A 393 -1.40 -18.24 -16.26
CA GLU A 393 -0.16 -17.94 -16.97
C GLU A 393 -0.44 -17.56 -18.42
N GLY A 394 0.23 -16.51 -18.91
CA GLY A 394 0.04 -16.03 -20.28
C GLY A 394 -1.27 -15.28 -20.53
N ALA A 395 -2.04 -14.97 -19.48
CA ALA A 395 -3.25 -14.16 -19.61
C ALA A 395 -2.90 -12.69 -19.90
N THR A 396 -3.61 -12.07 -20.84
CA THR A 396 -3.44 -10.67 -21.26
C THR A 396 -4.79 -9.99 -21.44
N ASP A 397 -4.84 -8.68 -21.24
CA ASP A 397 -6.04 -7.89 -21.51
C ASP A 397 -6.40 -7.98 -23.00
N PHE A 398 -7.70 -8.06 -23.32
CA PHE A 398 -8.14 -8.15 -24.72
C PHE A 398 -7.74 -6.92 -25.52
N TYR A 399 -7.59 -5.75 -24.87
CA TYR A 399 -7.00 -4.55 -25.48
C TYR A 399 -5.65 -4.83 -26.16
N ASP A 400 -4.75 -5.56 -25.47
CA ASP A 400 -3.43 -5.89 -26.00
C ASP A 400 -3.52 -7.00 -27.07
N ALA A 401 -4.42 -7.96 -26.88
CA ALA A 401 -4.66 -9.04 -27.84
C ALA A 401 -5.23 -8.53 -29.19
N ILE A 402 -6.07 -7.49 -29.17
CA ILE A 402 -6.61 -6.86 -30.39
C ILE A 402 -5.50 -6.35 -31.31
N HIS A 403 -4.39 -5.86 -30.73
CA HIS A 403 -3.28 -5.25 -31.47
C HIS A 403 -2.11 -6.19 -31.75
N SER A 404 -2.01 -7.32 -31.04
CA SER A 404 -0.95 -8.31 -31.20
C SER A 404 -1.38 -9.60 -31.91
N GLY A 405 -2.69 -9.92 -31.87
CA GLY A 405 -3.27 -11.11 -32.47
C GLY A 405 -3.67 -10.95 -33.94
N THR A 406 -4.10 -12.05 -34.55
CA THR A 406 -4.63 -12.01 -35.93
C THR A 406 -6.08 -11.54 -35.94
N SER A 407 -6.48 -10.84 -37.01
CA SER A 407 -7.87 -10.37 -37.14
C SER A 407 -8.88 -11.53 -37.03
N ALA A 408 -8.61 -12.68 -37.65
CA ALA A 408 -9.49 -13.85 -37.59
C ALA A 408 -9.68 -14.37 -36.16
N HIS A 409 -8.59 -14.45 -35.38
CA HIS A 409 -8.66 -14.88 -33.98
C HIS A 409 -9.47 -13.92 -33.11
N ASN A 410 -9.21 -12.61 -33.22
CA ASN A 410 -9.91 -11.59 -32.43
C ASN A 410 -11.41 -11.53 -32.77
N ARG A 411 -11.77 -11.74 -34.04
CA ARG A 411 -13.18 -11.87 -34.45
C ARG A 411 -13.83 -13.08 -33.80
N ALA A 412 -13.19 -14.25 -33.83
CA ALA A 412 -13.71 -15.46 -33.21
C ALA A 412 -13.92 -15.30 -31.69
N LEU A 413 -12.97 -14.68 -30.98
CA LEU A 413 -13.10 -14.39 -29.56
C LEU A 413 -14.28 -13.44 -29.28
N LEU A 414 -14.46 -12.38 -30.08
CA LEU A 414 -15.58 -11.47 -29.94
C LEU A 414 -16.93 -12.19 -30.15
N SER A 415 -17.06 -12.97 -31.24
CA SER A 415 -18.26 -13.76 -31.52
C SER A 415 -18.60 -14.74 -30.38
N GLN A 416 -17.58 -15.34 -29.77
CA GLN A 416 -17.74 -16.22 -28.62
C GLN A 416 -18.24 -15.48 -27.37
N VAL A 417 -17.70 -14.29 -27.09
CA VAL A 417 -18.17 -13.43 -25.99
C VAL A 417 -19.63 -13.06 -26.21
N LEU A 418 -19.99 -12.61 -27.41
CA LEU A 418 -21.36 -12.21 -27.76
C LEU A 418 -22.34 -13.38 -27.63
N THR A 419 -21.96 -14.56 -28.11
CA THR A 419 -22.76 -15.79 -27.96
C THR A 419 -22.91 -16.21 -26.49
N THR A 420 -21.86 -16.01 -25.68
CA THR A 420 -21.88 -16.30 -24.24
C THR A 420 -22.91 -15.43 -23.52
N VAL A 421 -22.90 -14.12 -23.76
CA VAL A 421 -23.86 -13.21 -23.10
C VAL A 421 -25.28 -13.40 -23.61
N ASP A 422 -25.46 -13.68 -24.91
CA ASP A 422 -26.77 -13.99 -25.47
C ASP A 422 -27.37 -15.28 -24.85
N THR A 423 -26.54 -16.31 -24.66
CA THR A 423 -26.94 -17.53 -23.94
C THR A 423 -27.35 -17.22 -22.50
N LEU A 424 -26.58 -16.38 -21.78
CA LEU A 424 -26.93 -15.94 -20.44
C LEU A 424 -28.27 -15.20 -20.41
N HIS A 425 -28.49 -14.28 -21.37
CA HIS A 425 -29.73 -13.51 -21.48
C HIS A 425 -30.93 -14.43 -21.73
N GLY A 426 -30.79 -15.42 -22.62
CA GLY A 426 -31.83 -16.42 -22.89
C GLY A 426 -32.17 -17.29 -21.69
N GLU A 427 -31.15 -17.78 -20.96
CA GLU A 427 -31.34 -18.62 -19.76
C GLU A 427 -31.96 -17.87 -18.57
N THR A 428 -31.75 -16.56 -18.50
CA THR A 428 -32.15 -15.72 -17.35
C THR A 428 -33.24 -14.71 -17.69
N CYS A 429 -34.00 -14.94 -18.75
CA CYS A 429 -35.10 -14.07 -19.14
C CYS A 429 -36.18 -14.04 -18.05
N GLU A 430 -36.44 -12.87 -17.48
CA GLU A 430 -37.40 -12.63 -16.39
C GLU A 430 -38.74 -12.08 -16.90
N GLY A 431 -38.93 -12.00 -18.23
CA GLY A 431 -40.11 -11.44 -18.87
C GLY A 431 -39.89 -10.01 -19.37
N THR A 432 -40.90 -9.15 -19.25
CA THR A 432 -40.87 -7.78 -19.77
C THR A 432 -40.97 -6.72 -18.69
N ALA A 433 -40.17 -5.65 -18.79
CA ALA A 433 -40.20 -4.51 -17.90
C ALA A 433 -41.54 -3.78 -17.95
N SER A 434 -42.03 -3.35 -16.77
CA SER A 434 -43.21 -2.51 -16.68
C SER A 434 -42.93 -1.12 -17.27
N GLN A 435 -43.99 -0.45 -17.75
CA GLN A 435 -43.91 0.91 -18.26
C GLN A 435 -43.25 1.86 -17.25
N ALA A 436 -43.59 1.73 -15.96
CA ALA A 436 -43.03 2.55 -14.89
C ALA A 436 -41.50 2.40 -14.74
N ILE A 437 -40.93 1.21 -14.99
CA ILE A 437 -39.47 1.01 -14.96
C ILE A 437 -38.81 1.73 -16.13
N VAL A 438 -39.39 1.62 -17.33
CA VAL A 438 -38.89 2.28 -18.54
C VAL A 438 -38.98 3.80 -18.40
N ASP A 439 -40.09 4.31 -17.87
CA ASP A 439 -40.29 5.75 -17.62
C ASP A 439 -39.26 6.28 -16.63
N ARG A 440 -39.05 5.56 -15.52
CA ARG A 440 -38.04 5.94 -14.53
C ARG A 440 -36.62 5.86 -15.10
N TYR A 441 -36.32 4.86 -15.94
CA TYR A 441 -35.05 4.77 -16.65
C TYR A 441 -34.84 5.98 -17.56
N PHE A 442 -35.85 6.39 -18.32
CA PHE A 442 -35.81 7.60 -19.14
C PHE A 442 -35.54 8.84 -18.28
N ASP A 443 -36.33 9.06 -17.24
CA ASP A 443 -36.21 10.26 -16.38
C ASP A 443 -34.83 10.35 -15.71
N GLU A 444 -34.40 9.26 -15.06
CA GLU A 444 -33.20 9.27 -14.23
C GLU A 444 -31.90 9.08 -15.03
N LYS A 445 -31.93 8.28 -16.11
CA LYS A 445 -30.70 7.91 -16.84
C LYS A 445 -30.53 8.65 -18.15
N ILE A 446 -31.59 9.20 -18.73
CA ILE A 446 -31.53 9.91 -20.01
C ILE A 446 -31.79 11.40 -19.78
N ALA A 447 -33.03 11.80 -19.50
CA ALA A 447 -33.44 13.20 -19.46
C ALA A 447 -32.65 14.03 -18.43
N ALA A 448 -32.54 13.55 -17.18
CA ALA A 448 -31.80 14.26 -16.12
C ALA A 448 -30.32 14.46 -16.48
N ASN A 449 -29.67 13.43 -17.04
CA ASN A 449 -28.27 13.53 -17.45
C ASN A 449 -28.10 14.43 -18.68
N ALA A 450 -29.02 14.39 -19.65
CA ALA A 450 -28.99 15.25 -20.83
C ALA A 450 -29.08 16.73 -20.44
N VAL A 451 -30.02 17.09 -19.56
CA VAL A 451 -30.14 18.45 -19.03
C VAL A 451 -28.88 18.88 -18.29
N ALA A 452 -28.37 18.03 -17.38
CA ALA A 452 -27.18 18.37 -16.59
C ALA A 452 -25.93 18.58 -17.46
N VAL A 453 -25.70 17.69 -18.43
CA VAL A 453 -24.54 17.77 -19.33
C VAL A 453 -24.66 18.96 -20.28
N ARG A 454 -25.86 19.21 -20.84
CA ARG A 454 -26.11 20.36 -21.70
C ARG A 454 -25.85 21.68 -20.97
N ASN A 455 -26.38 21.84 -19.76
CA ASN A 455 -26.19 23.06 -18.96
C ASN A 455 -24.70 23.29 -18.63
N PHE A 456 -23.96 22.22 -18.32
CA PHE A 456 -22.51 22.30 -18.14
C PHE A 456 -21.80 22.76 -19.42
N ALA A 457 -22.14 22.17 -20.57
CA ALA A 457 -21.53 22.51 -21.85
C ALA A 457 -21.86 23.96 -22.26
N GLU A 458 -23.09 24.41 -22.08
CA GLU A 458 -23.52 25.79 -22.34
C GLU A 458 -22.69 26.80 -21.53
N GLN A 459 -22.48 26.54 -20.24
CA GLN A 459 -21.64 27.37 -19.37
C GLN A 459 -20.16 27.35 -19.77
N ALA A 460 -19.65 26.20 -20.19
CA ALA A 460 -18.24 26.03 -20.54
C ALA A 460 -17.88 26.58 -21.92
N ILE A 461 -18.80 26.49 -22.88
CA ILE A 461 -18.60 26.92 -24.28
C ILE A 461 -19.02 28.38 -24.48
N GLY A 462 -20.08 28.83 -23.80
CA GLY A 462 -20.61 30.19 -23.90
C GLY A 462 -21.38 30.50 -25.20
N SER A 463 -21.78 29.48 -25.95
CA SER A 463 -22.50 29.60 -27.23
C SER A 463 -23.38 28.37 -27.46
N ALA A 464 -24.52 28.56 -28.16
CA ALA A 464 -25.37 27.47 -28.64
C ALA A 464 -24.68 26.65 -29.74
N GLU A 465 -23.94 27.32 -30.63
CA GLU A 465 -23.15 26.70 -31.68
C GLU A 465 -21.72 26.42 -31.22
N TYR A 466 -21.21 25.24 -31.56
CA TYR A 466 -19.84 24.80 -31.27
C TYR A 466 -19.32 23.87 -32.36
N SER A 467 -18.03 23.58 -32.37
CA SER A 467 -17.43 22.59 -33.27
C SER A 467 -16.70 21.50 -32.51
N VAL A 468 -16.79 20.27 -33.00
CA VAL A 468 -16.00 19.13 -32.51
C VAL A 468 -15.12 18.67 -33.66
N ASN A 469 -13.81 18.72 -33.49
CA ASN A 469 -12.82 18.33 -34.51
C ASN A 469 -13.11 18.95 -35.90
N GLY A 470 -13.52 20.22 -35.93
CA GLY A 470 -13.82 20.98 -37.15
C GLY A 470 -15.25 20.79 -37.72
N THR A 471 -16.07 19.91 -37.14
CA THR A 471 -17.47 19.71 -37.55
C THR A 471 -18.39 20.55 -36.67
N ALA A 472 -19.32 21.33 -37.24
CA ALA A 472 -20.22 22.22 -36.50
C ALA A 472 -21.40 21.47 -35.85
N TYR A 473 -21.79 21.83 -34.63
CA TYR A 473 -22.87 21.27 -33.81
C TYR A 473 -23.67 22.35 -33.10
N ASP A 474 -24.91 22.01 -32.74
CA ASP A 474 -25.83 22.87 -31.99
C ASP A 474 -26.24 22.20 -30.68
N LEU A 475 -26.20 22.95 -29.57
CA LEU A 475 -26.68 22.51 -28.26
C LEU A 475 -28.18 22.21 -28.25
N ASP A 476 -28.96 22.80 -29.13
CA ASP A 476 -30.40 22.54 -29.23
C ASP A 476 -30.71 21.12 -29.72
N GLU A 477 -29.78 20.44 -30.41
CA GLU A 477 -29.91 19.02 -30.76
C GLU A 477 -30.09 18.14 -29.50
N TRP A 478 -29.54 18.55 -28.36
CA TRP A 478 -29.66 17.81 -27.10
C TRP A 478 -31.07 17.84 -26.51
N ARG A 479 -31.95 18.75 -26.94
CA ARG A 479 -33.35 18.79 -26.49
C ARG A 479 -34.09 17.49 -26.83
N LEU A 480 -33.69 16.81 -27.91
CA LEU A 480 -34.23 15.50 -28.30
C LEU A 480 -34.06 14.45 -27.21
N LEU A 481 -32.93 14.47 -26.48
CA LEU A 481 -32.67 13.48 -25.43
C LEU A 481 -33.55 13.67 -24.19
N SER A 482 -34.07 14.89 -24.00
CA SER A 482 -35.03 15.21 -22.95
C SER A 482 -36.48 15.11 -23.41
N ASP A 483 -36.72 14.87 -24.70
CA ASP A 483 -38.05 14.64 -25.26
C ASP A 483 -38.49 13.18 -25.01
N ARG A 484 -39.51 13.02 -24.17
CA ARG A 484 -40.06 11.71 -23.81
C ARG A 484 -40.67 10.98 -24.99
N ASP A 485 -41.37 11.68 -25.88
CA ASP A 485 -42.03 11.07 -27.01
C ASP A 485 -41.00 10.56 -28.03
N TRP A 486 -39.91 11.30 -28.21
CA TRP A 486 -38.81 10.85 -29.05
C TRP A 486 -38.07 9.67 -28.42
N ALA A 487 -37.64 9.77 -27.16
CA ALA A 487 -36.83 8.75 -26.50
C ALA A 487 -37.58 7.43 -26.27
N SER A 488 -38.88 7.48 -25.93
CA SER A 488 -39.71 6.28 -25.77
C SER A 488 -39.86 5.48 -27.07
N ARG A 489 -39.83 6.14 -28.24
CA ARG A 489 -39.81 5.48 -29.55
C ARG A 489 -38.48 4.78 -29.86
N GLN A 490 -37.41 5.12 -29.13
CA GLN A 490 -36.10 4.47 -29.26
C GLN A 490 -35.99 3.19 -28.44
N LEU A 491 -36.73 3.08 -27.32
CA LEU A 491 -36.75 1.91 -26.43
C LEU A 491 -37.97 1.03 -26.71
N ARG A 492 -37.90 0.18 -27.75
CA ARG A 492 -39.03 -0.69 -28.13
C ARG A 492 -38.98 -2.02 -27.41
N ARG A 493 -37.79 -2.58 -27.22
CA ARG A 493 -37.60 -3.83 -26.51
C ARG A 493 -37.76 -3.62 -25.00
N ARG A 494 -38.39 -4.60 -24.36
CA ARG A 494 -38.68 -4.58 -22.92
C ARG A 494 -38.28 -5.85 -22.22
N ASP A 495 -37.72 -6.81 -22.94
CA ASP A 495 -37.18 -8.01 -22.35
C ASP A 495 -36.15 -7.65 -21.29
N VAL A 496 -36.24 -8.34 -20.16
CA VAL A 496 -35.36 -8.18 -19.02
C VAL A 496 -34.66 -9.51 -18.79
N ALA A 497 -33.34 -9.47 -18.69
CA ALA A 497 -32.55 -10.64 -18.34
C ALA A 497 -31.39 -10.25 -17.42
N THR A 498 -30.66 -11.25 -16.93
CA THR A 498 -29.41 -10.98 -16.20
C THR A 498 -28.37 -10.43 -17.17
N VAL A 499 -27.94 -9.18 -16.96
CA VAL A 499 -26.89 -8.54 -17.77
C VAL A 499 -25.55 -8.53 -17.02
N HIS A 500 -24.45 -8.51 -17.78
CA HIS A 500 -23.13 -8.21 -17.24
C HIS A 500 -23.06 -6.75 -16.79
N GLY A 501 -23.65 -5.83 -17.58
CA GLY A 501 -23.85 -4.41 -17.26
C GLY A 501 -22.62 -3.52 -17.49
N ASP A 502 -21.43 -4.11 -17.65
CA ASP A 502 -20.20 -3.38 -18.01
C ASP A 502 -19.30 -4.19 -18.96
N LEU A 503 -19.88 -4.78 -20.01
CA LEU A 503 -19.15 -5.61 -20.95
C LEU A 503 -18.29 -4.78 -21.92
N THR A 504 -17.08 -4.42 -21.51
CA THR A 504 -16.10 -3.64 -22.30
C THR A 504 -14.87 -4.48 -22.64
N VAL A 505 -14.03 -4.04 -23.58
CA VAL A 505 -12.79 -4.74 -23.96
C VAL A 505 -11.82 -4.88 -22.77
N GLU A 506 -11.79 -3.92 -21.84
CA GLU A 506 -10.94 -4.01 -20.63
C GLU A 506 -11.40 -5.09 -19.64
N ASN A 507 -12.65 -5.53 -19.71
CA ASN A 507 -13.22 -6.56 -18.86
C ASN A 507 -13.16 -7.97 -19.49
N LEU A 508 -12.44 -8.11 -20.60
CA LEU A 508 -12.16 -9.37 -21.27
C LEU A 508 -10.67 -9.71 -21.13
N ILE A 509 -10.37 -10.89 -20.59
CA ILE A 509 -9.01 -11.38 -20.44
C ILE A 509 -8.81 -12.58 -21.34
N VAL A 510 -7.87 -12.47 -22.27
CA VAL A 510 -7.48 -13.58 -23.16
C VAL A 510 -6.53 -14.48 -22.40
N ALA A 511 -6.85 -15.76 -22.34
CA ALA A 511 -6.07 -16.78 -21.65
C ALA A 511 -6.04 -18.05 -22.51
N PRO A 512 -5.07 -18.17 -23.44
CA PRO A 512 -5.02 -19.25 -24.42
C PRO A 512 -4.92 -20.65 -23.80
N SER A 513 -4.46 -20.75 -22.56
CA SER A 513 -4.36 -22.01 -21.81
C SER A 513 -5.72 -22.55 -21.33
N LEU A 514 -6.77 -21.74 -21.34
CA LEU A 514 -8.12 -22.17 -20.96
C LEU A 514 -8.87 -22.76 -22.14
N ALA A 515 -9.83 -23.65 -21.86
CA ALA A 515 -10.67 -24.27 -22.89
C ALA A 515 -11.41 -23.24 -23.76
N HIS A 516 -11.86 -22.14 -23.16
CA HIS A 516 -12.55 -21.05 -23.85
C HIS A 516 -11.60 -20.02 -24.49
N GLY A 517 -10.29 -20.10 -24.24
CA GLY A 517 -9.31 -19.11 -24.69
C GLY A 517 -9.42 -17.71 -24.07
N LEU A 518 -10.48 -17.45 -23.27
CA LEU A 518 -10.72 -16.18 -22.59
C LEU A 518 -11.57 -16.37 -21.32
N TYR A 519 -11.61 -15.34 -20.48
CA TYR A 519 -12.60 -15.20 -19.42
C TYR A 519 -13.00 -13.73 -19.20
N ILE A 520 -14.23 -13.53 -18.71
CA ILE A 520 -14.86 -12.24 -18.46
C ILE A 520 -14.76 -11.93 -16.96
N ILE A 521 -14.44 -10.67 -16.66
CA ILE A 521 -14.31 -10.14 -15.30
C ILE A 521 -15.23 -8.93 -15.10
N ASP A 522 -15.37 -8.51 -13.84
CA ASP A 522 -15.92 -7.19 -13.49
C ASP A 522 -17.34 -6.86 -13.97
N PRO A 523 -18.35 -7.70 -13.67
CA PRO A 523 -19.75 -7.37 -13.92
C PRO A 523 -20.23 -6.23 -13.03
N ASN A 524 -21.13 -5.42 -13.59
CA ASN A 524 -21.86 -4.38 -12.88
C ASN A 524 -23.38 -4.64 -12.99
N PRO A 525 -23.95 -5.51 -12.14
CA PRO A 525 -25.32 -5.97 -12.28
C PRO A 525 -26.38 -4.94 -11.84
N GLU A 526 -25.97 -3.80 -11.27
CA GLU A 526 -26.90 -2.78 -10.77
C GLU A 526 -27.39 -1.87 -11.91
N ASN A 527 -28.49 -2.24 -12.58
CA ASN A 527 -29.21 -1.34 -13.49
C ASN A 527 -30.70 -1.23 -13.15
N LEU A 528 -31.27 -0.06 -13.43
CA LEU A 528 -32.72 0.17 -13.27
C LEU A 528 -33.55 -0.63 -14.28
N PHE A 529 -33.00 -0.82 -15.48
CA PHE A 529 -33.60 -1.55 -16.58
C PHE A 529 -32.52 -2.47 -17.17
N ASN A 530 -32.68 -3.78 -17.00
CA ASN A 530 -31.71 -4.79 -17.45
C ASN A 530 -32.06 -5.30 -18.86
N SER A 531 -32.06 -4.41 -19.86
CA SER A 531 -32.19 -4.82 -21.26
C SER A 531 -30.96 -5.62 -21.69
N PRO A 532 -31.13 -6.81 -22.31
CA PRO A 532 -30.03 -7.59 -22.90
C PRO A 532 -29.13 -6.78 -23.84
N LEU A 533 -29.71 -5.79 -24.53
CA LEU A 533 -28.99 -4.93 -25.47
C LEU A 533 -27.96 -4.02 -24.79
N ILE A 534 -28.01 -3.85 -23.47
CA ILE A 534 -27.02 -3.05 -22.73
C ILE A 534 -25.62 -3.65 -22.83
N ASP A 535 -25.47 -4.97 -22.78
CA ASP A 535 -24.16 -5.62 -22.89
C ASP A 535 -23.56 -5.43 -24.30
N TRP A 536 -24.41 -5.51 -25.33
CA TRP A 536 -24.04 -5.20 -26.71
C TRP A 536 -23.65 -3.73 -26.88
N ALA A 537 -24.41 -2.82 -26.27
CA ALA A 537 -24.14 -1.40 -26.30
C ALA A 537 -22.87 -1.00 -25.51
N LYS A 538 -22.51 -1.77 -24.48
CA LYS A 538 -21.23 -1.61 -23.75
C LYS A 538 -20.04 -2.04 -24.60
N MET A 539 -20.18 -3.12 -25.35
CA MET A 539 -19.18 -3.52 -26.34
C MET A 539 -19.10 -2.52 -27.49
N MET A 540 -20.23 -1.96 -27.93
CA MET A 540 -20.30 -0.90 -28.94
C MET A 540 -19.55 0.35 -28.46
N GLN A 541 -19.82 0.79 -27.23
CA GLN A 541 -19.12 1.91 -26.59
C GLN A 541 -17.60 1.70 -26.62
N SER A 542 -17.13 0.48 -26.34
CA SER A 542 -15.72 0.13 -26.43
C SER A 542 -15.15 0.33 -27.84
N LEU A 543 -15.76 -0.31 -28.85
CA LEU A 543 -15.19 -0.44 -30.20
C LEU A 543 -15.47 0.73 -31.15
N HIS A 544 -16.54 1.49 -30.95
CA HIS A 544 -17.01 2.51 -31.91
C HIS A 544 -16.11 3.75 -31.92
N LEU A 545 -15.84 4.34 -30.75
CA LEU A 545 -14.98 5.52 -30.62
C LEU A 545 -13.62 5.23 -29.94
N GLY A 546 -13.33 3.99 -29.56
CA GLY A 546 -12.10 3.63 -28.86
C GLY A 546 -12.12 4.09 -27.40
N TYR A 547 -13.15 3.68 -26.66
CA TYR A 547 -13.41 4.14 -25.29
C TYR A 547 -12.21 4.01 -24.35
N GLU A 548 -11.44 2.93 -24.44
CA GLU A 548 -10.33 2.68 -23.51
C GLU A 548 -9.25 3.75 -23.64
N GLN A 549 -8.94 4.16 -24.89
CA GLN A 549 -7.97 5.22 -25.13
C GLN A 549 -8.54 6.57 -24.73
N LEU A 550 -9.79 6.87 -25.09
CA LEU A 550 -10.48 8.08 -24.65
C LEU A 550 -10.48 8.19 -23.12
N ASN A 551 -10.80 7.12 -22.40
CA ASN A 551 -10.88 7.12 -20.95
C ASN A 551 -9.51 7.38 -20.28
N ARG A 552 -8.41 6.94 -20.91
CA ARG A 552 -7.03 7.15 -20.44
C ARG A 552 -6.51 8.55 -20.76
N THR A 553 -6.77 9.07 -21.96
CA THR A 553 -6.12 10.30 -22.47
C THR A 553 -7.08 11.46 -22.70
N ALA A 554 -8.36 11.34 -22.33
CA ALA A 554 -9.34 12.41 -22.54
C ALA A 554 -8.85 13.73 -21.93
N SER A 555 -8.54 14.64 -22.83
CA SER A 555 -8.40 16.06 -22.60
C SER A 555 -9.10 16.76 -23.75
N CYS A 556 -9.65 17.92 -23.46
CA CYS A 556 -10.20 18.82 -24.45
C CYS A 556 -9.49 20.16 -24.23
N ALA A 557 -8.88 20.72 -25.27
CA ALA A 557 -8.35 22.09 -25.21
C ALA A 557 -9.49 23.04 -25.63
N PRO A 558 -10.15 23.76 -24.69
CA PRO A 558 -11.19 24.68 -25.07
C PRO A 558 -10.57 25.90 -25.75
N SER A 559 -10.83 26.06 -27.06
CA SER A 559 -10.57 27.31 -27.77
C SER A 559 -11.91 27.89 -28.18
N GLN A 560 -12.48 28.81 -27.38
CA GLN A 560 -13.72 29.59 -27.61
C GLN A 560 -14.60 29.04 -28.76
N GLN A 561 -15.36 27.96 -28.49
CA GLN A 561 -16.28 27.24 -29.42
C GLN A 561 -15.71 26.06 -30.22
N CYS A 562 -14.42 25.75 -30.12
CA CYS A 562 -13.81 24.56 -30.73
C CYS A 562 -13.37 23.56 -29.67
N LEU A 563 -13.92 22.34 -29.76
CA LEU A 563 -13.56 21.20 -28.95
C LEU A 563 -12.70 20.26 -29.79
N SER A 564 -11.43 20.14 -29.43
CA SER A 564 -10.53 19.14 -30.01
C SER A 564 -10.46 17.93 -29.09
N VAL A 565 -10.92 16.78 -29.59
CA VAL A 565 -10.90 15.50 -28.86
C VAL A 565 -10.05 14.50 -29.63
N PRO A 566 -8.98 13.96 -29.03
CA PRO A 566 -8.15 12.96 -29.67
C PRO A 566 -8.89 11.62 -29.72
N LEU A 567 -9.53 11.34 -30.86
CA LEU A 567 -10.16 10.06 -31.15
C LEU A 567 -9.18 9.18 -31.92
N ALA A 568 -8.45 8.34 -31.19
CA ALA A 568 -7.56 7.35 -31.78
C ALA A 568 -8.28 5.98 -31.80
N ARG A 569 -8.91 5.68 -32.94
CA ARG A 569 -9.51 4.37 -33.21
C ARG A 569 -8.58 3.61 -34.15
N SER A 570 -8.05 2.46 -33.71
CA SER A 570 -7.23 1.61 -34.56
C SER A 570 -8.06 0.89 -35.62
N GLU A 571 -7.43 0.47 -36.72
CA GLU A 571 -8.08 -0.33 -37.75
C GLU A 571 -8.63 -1.65 -37.18
N ALA A 572 -7.94 -2.23 -36.19
CA ALA A 572 -8.39 -3.42 -35.49
C ALA A 572 -9.70 -3.18 -34.72
N TYR A 573 -9.85 -2.04 -34.04
CA TYR A 573 -11.11 -1.63 -33.42
C TYR A 573 -12.23 -1.44 -34.45
N ALA A 574 -11.91 -0.81 -35.59
CA ALA A 574 -12.87 -0.62 -36.67
C ALA A 574 -13.36 -1.94 -37.26
N ALA A 575 -12.45 -2.89 -37.46
CA ALA A 575 -12.76 -4.23 -37.95
C ALA A 575 -13.68 -5.01 -37.00
N LEU A 576 -13.42 -4.95 -35.68
CA LEU A 576 -14.24 -5.63 -34.67
C LEU A 576 -15.60 -4.97 -34.47
N HIS A 577 -15.68 -3.64 -34.54
CA HIS A 577 -16.97 -2.95 -34.56
C HIS A 577 -17.84 -3.39 -35.73
N GLY A 578 -17.27 -3.58 -36.93
CA GLY A 578 -18.01 -4.11 -38.08
C GLY A 578 -18.59 -5.50 -37.80
N VAL A 579 -17.82 -6.40 -37.16
CA VAL A 579 -18.35 -7.71 -36.72
C VAL A 579 -19.49 -7.55 -35.73
N LEU A 580 -19.34 -6.67 -34.74
CA LEU A 580 -20.38 -6.43 -33.75
C LEU A 580 -21.68 -5.95 -34.40
N GLU A 581 -21.60 -5.04 -35.39
CA GLU A 581 -22.75 -4.56 -36.15
C GLU A 581 -23.42 -5.68 -36.96
N ASP A 582 -22.63 -6.48 -37.67
CA ASP A 582 -23.15 -7.57 -38.50
C ASP A 582 -23.82 -8.65 -37.64
N GLU A 583 -23.23 -8.99 -36.50
CA GLU A 583 -23.78 -9.93 -35.54
C GLU A 583 -25.02 -9.42 -34.82
N ALA A 584 -25.06 -8.13 -34.48
CA ALA A 584 -26.22 -7.49 -33.90
C ALA A 584 -27.39 -7.45 -34.89
N ARG A 585 -27.12 -7.10 -36.16
CA ARG A 585 -28.11 -7.11 -37.24
C ARG A 585 -28.64 -8.52 -37.49
N ALA A 586 -27.77 -9.53 -37.51
CA ALA A 586 -28.17 -10.91 -37.74
C ALA A 586 -29.10 -11.44 -36.64
N ARG A 587 -28.87 -11.07 -35.37
CA ARG A 587 -29.66 -11.55 -34.23
C ARG A 587 -30.91 -10.73 -33.92
N PHE A 588 -30.83 -9.41 -34.08
CA PHE A 588 -31.87 -8.49 -33.61
C PHE A 588 -32.49 -7.63 -34.72
N GLY A 589 -32.03 -7.78 -35.96
CA GLY A 589 -32.47 -6.96 -37.09
C GLY A 589 -32.00 -5.50 -36.99
N GLU A 590 -32.44 -4.68 -37.95
CA GLU A 590 -32.10 -3.25 -38.00
C GLU A 590 -32.66 -2.47 -36.82
N GLU A 591 -33.87 -2.80 -36.36
CA GLU A 591 -34.47 -2.16 -35.18
C GLU A 591 -33.68 -2.45 -33.89
N GLY A 592 -33.19 -3.68 -33.72
CA GLY A 592 -32.35 -4.02 -32.57
C GLY A 592 -30.98 -3.34 -32.62
N LEU A 593 -30.37 -3.26 -33.81
CA LEU A 593 -29.13 -2.51 -34.01
C LEU A 593 -29.30 -1.02 -33.69
N ARG A 594 -30.41 -0.42 -34.13
CA ARG A 594 -30.79 0.94 -33.76
C ARG A 594 -30.86 1.10 -32.24
N GLU A 595 -31.59 0.23 -31.54
CA GLU A 595 -31.71 0.33 -30.08
C GLU A 595 -30.37 0.11 -29.35
N ILE A 596 -29.47 -0.74 -29.87
CA ILE A 596 -28.09 -0.88 -29.36
C ILE A 596 -27.33 0.44 -29.46
N TYR A 597 -27.39 1.13 -30.61
CA TYR A 597 -26.77 2.46 -30.75
C TYR A 597 -27.39 3.51 -29.84
N PHE A 598 -28.69 3.43 -29.60
CA PHE A 598 -29.34 4.30 -28.62
C PHE A 598 -28.83 4.04 -27.20
N HIS A 599 -28.69 2.77 -26.80
CA HIS A 599 -28.09 2.42 -25.51
C HIS A 599 -26.62 2.83 -25.41
N GLU A 600 -25.85 2.80 -26.51
CA GLU A 600 -24.49 3.33 -26.55
C GLU A 600 -24.47 4.83 -26.20
N LEU A 601 -25.36 5.60 -26.83
CA LEU A 601 -25.55 7.02 -26.54
C LEU A 601 -25.88 7.24 -25.06
N VAL A 602 -26.79 6.44 -24.50
CA VAL A 602 -27.14 6.51 -23.07
C VAL A 602 -25.95 6.13 -22.17
N ASN A 603 -25.08 5.20 -22.57
CA ASN A 603 -23.89 4.84 -21.81
C ASN A 603 -22.89 6.01 -21.71
N TYR A 604 -22.65 6.72 -22.81
CA TYR A 604 -21.84 7.94 -22.79
C TYR A 604 -22.49 9.02 -21.93
N LEU A 605 -23.79 9.24 -22.11
CA LEU A 605 -24.56 10.24 -21.38
C LEU A 605 -24.51 10.03 -19.86
N ARG A 606 -24.66 8.79 -19.38
CA ARG A 606 -24.58 8.43 -17.97
C ARG A 606 -23.18 8.63 -17.38
N LEU A 607 -22.14 8.48 -18.20
CA LEU A 607 -20.76 8.57 -17.76
C LEU A 607 -20.27 10.04 -17.66
N THR A 608 -20.76 10.93 -18.52
CA THR A 608 -20.31 12.32 -18.61
C THR A 608 -20.40 13.09 -17.28
N PRO A 609 -21.50 13.03 -16.48
CA PRO A 609 -21.56 13.70 -15.18
C PRO A 609 -20.46 13.26 -14.20
N TYR A 610 -20.09 11.99 -14.23
CA TYR A 610 -18.98 11.47 -13.42
C TYR A 610 -17.63 12.05 -13.89
N LYS A 611 -17.44 12.18 -15.21
CA LYS A 611 -16.23 12.77 -15.80
C LYS A 611 -16.11 14.27 -15.54
N ILE A 612 -17.21 15.01 -15.55
CA ILE A 612 -17.27 16.43 -15.16
C ILE A 612 -16.75 16.62 -13.73
N ARG A 613 -17.15 15.76 -12.78
CA ARG A 613 -16.66 15.81 -11.40
C ARG A 613 -15.17 15.52 -11.26
N GLN A 614 -14.58 14.77 -12.20
CA GLN A 614 -13.14 14.51 -12.20
C GLN A 614 -12.35 15.72 -12.73
N SER A 615 -12.80 16.31 -13.84
CA SER A 615 -12.22 17.53 -14.44
C SER A 615 -13.13 18.08 -15.52
N ALA A 616 -13.17 19.40 -15.68
CA ALA A 616 -13.92 20.06 -16.75
C ALA A 616 -13.52 19.56 -18.15
N ASP A 617 -12.22 19.45 -18.43
CA ASP A 617 -11.69 19.02 -19.74
C ASP A 617 -12.16 17.62 -20.14
N ARG A 618 -12.13 16.66 -19.20
CA ARG A 618 -12.71 15.32 -19.43
C ARG A 618 -14.22 15.37 -19.65
N GLY A 619 -14.91 16.22 -18.89
CA GLY A 619 -16.34 16.47 -19.09
C GLY A 619 -16.65 16.92 -20.52
N LEU A 620 -15.90 17.91 -21.02
CA LEU A 620 -16.03 18.41 -22.39
C LEU A 620 -15.68 17.37 -23.45
N ALA A 621 -14.64 16.55 -23.24
CA ALA A 621 -14.29 15.47 -24.17
C ALA A 621 -15.41 14.42 -24.30
N PHE A 622 -16.01 14.00 -23.17
CA PHE A 622 -17.12 13.06 -23.17
C PHE A 622 -18.42 13.69 -23.71
N PHE A 623 -18.67 14.97 -23.45
CA PHE A 623 -19.75 15.74 -24.08
C PHE A 623 -19.62 15.74 -25.61
N ALA A 624 -18.45 16.10 -26.13
CA ALA A 624 -18.16 16.12 -27.56
C ALA A 624 -18.36 14.74 -28.21
N CYS A 625 -17.90 13.66 -27.57
CA CYS A 625 -18.15 12.29 -28.03
C CYS A 625 -19.64 11.96 -28.06
N THR A 626 -20.39 12.36 -27.02
CA THR A 626 -21.84 12.15 -26.95
C THR A 626 -22.56 12.89 -28.09
N SER A 627 -22.15 14.12 -28.41
CA SER A 627 -22.69 14.89 -29.54
C SER A 627 -22.40 14.24 -30.89
N MET A 628 -21.20 13.69 -31.07
CA MET A 628 -20.84 12.94 -32.28
C MET A 628 -21.71 11.69 -32.44
N ILE A 629 -21.92 10.92 -31.37
CA ILE A 629 -22.76 9.72 -31.39
C ILE A 629 -24.22 10.10 -31.66
N LEU A 630 -24.75 11.15 -31.01
CA LEU A 630 -26.12 11.60 -31.20
C LEU A 630 -26.38 11.98 -32.66
N ARG A 631 -25.47 12.73 -33.28
CA ARG A 631 -25.58 13.07 -34.70
C ARG A 631 -25.55 11.83 -35.59
N ARG A 632 -24.56 10.95 -35.42
CA ARG A 632 -24.46 9.72 -36.21
C ARG A 632 -25.69 8.83 -36.07
N TYR A 633 -26.23 8.75 -34.86
CA TYR A 633 -27.48 8.04 -34.58
C TYR A 633 -28.64 8.60 -35.40
N ARG A 634 -28.78 9.94 -35.43
CA ARG A 634 -29.81 10.60 -36.22
C ARG A 634 -29.60 10.42 -37.72
N GLU A 635 -28.39 10.65 -38.23
CA GLU A 635 -28.11 10.50 -39.66
C GLU A 635 -28.38 9.07 -40.16
N ARG A 636 -28.21 8.08 -39.28
CA ARG A 636 -28.39 6.66 -39.63
C ARG A 636 -29.82 6.16 -39.45
N PHE A 637 -30.57 6.68 -38.48
CA PHE A 637 -31.85 6.10 -38.05
C PHE A 637 -33.01 7.09 -37.85
N ALA A 638 -32.80 8.41 -38.05
CA ALA A 638 -33.86 9.42 -37.90
C ALA A 638 -34.85 9.45 -39.07
#